data_AF-A0A2C9UTQ9-F1
#
_entry.id   AF-A0A2C9UTQ9-F1
#
_cell.length_a   1.000
_cell.length_b   1.000
_cell.length_c   1.000
_cell.angle_alpha   90.00
_cell.angle_beta   90.00
_cell.angle_gamma   90.00
#
_symmetry.space_group_name_H-M   'P 1'
#
loop_
_entity.id
_entity.type
_entity.pdbx_description
1 polymer ?
#
loop_
_entity_poly.entity_id
_entity_poly.type
_entity_poly.pdbx_seq_one_letter_code
_entity_poly.pdbx_strand_id
1 'polypeptide(L)'
;MRAAVIGSGITGLVSAYVLAKAGVNVVLYEKDDYLGGHSKTVSIDGVDVDLGFMVFNRVTYPNMMEFFESLGVDMELSDMSFAVSLDKGQGYEWGTRNGLSALFAQKKNLVDPRFLRMLRELVKFKHDVLSYLQMLENNPDIDRNETLGNFIKCKGYSDVFQNAYLIPMCGSIWSCISEKVLSFSAYSILSFCRNHHLLQLTGRPQWLTVRCRSHTYVNKVREMLESWGCQIRTSCDVLSVSTDDEGCRVVGVDGSEEMFTGCIIASHAPDTLKMLGEQATLDERRILGAFQYVYSDIFVHHDKEFMPKNPFENIQGKRGLWFCGAYQGYGFHEDGLKSGMLAAHGFLGKSCALLSNPKHMVPSMLEIGARLVVTRFLGNYISTGSLIILEEGGTMFTFEGTAKKCSLKVVLKVHSPQFYWKIMTQADLGLADAYINGDFSFVDKDAGLLNLFMVLIANRDANTTTASKLNRKKGWWTPMFFTASFASAKFFIQHVSRQNTLTQARRNISRHYDLSNDLFALFLDETMTYSSAVFKTEDEDLKEAQMRKISLLIEKARVSKEHEVLEIGFGWGTLAIEVVKRTGCRYTGITLSEEQLKYAENKVKEAGLQDSIRFLLADYRQLPKNIKYDRIISCEMLEAVGHEYMEEFFGCCDAALAKDGLIVMQFISIPEERYEEYRQSSDFIKEYIFPGACLPSLTRVTTAMAAKTRLCLEHVENVGLHYFQTLRCWRKNFLENQSKILALGFNEKFIRTWEYYFDYSAAGFKTYAWRLSGCFYTPRQCGCTGQPIQRTSCSILLILSTQRGQTVKSIWFFLLLYNLYVIKSFVSQNLRGINFAPAYLIEICRFNTLFFSLKISVCFMI
;
A
#
# COMPACT_ATOMS: atom_id res chain seq x y z
N MET A 1 -40.69 27.97 6.64
CA MET A 1 -40.21 27.81 8.03
C MET A 1 -39.28 28.97 8.34
N ARG A 2 -39.34 29.53 9.56
CA ARG A 2 -38.44 30.60 10.01
C ARG A 2 -37.80 30.17 11.33
N ALA A 3 -36.49 30.33 11.48
CA ALA A 3 -35.75 29.86 12.64
C ALA A 3 -34.85 30.96 13.23
N ALA A 4 -34.78 31.01 14.56
CA ALA A 4 -33.78 31.80 15.27
C ALA A 4 -32.52 30.96 15.53
N VAL A 5 -31.35 31.60 15.46
CA VAL A 5 -30.08 31.07 15.96
C VAL A 5 -29.49 32.13 16.89
N ILE A 6 -29.17 31.78 18.13
CA ILE A 6 -28.72 32.73 19.16
C ILE A 6 -27.28 32.43 19.55
N GLY A 7 -26.40 33.41 19.39
CA GLY A 7 -24.95 33.27 19.48
C GLY A 7 -24.34 32.86 18.14
N SER A 8 -23.31 33.59 17.70
CA SER A 8 -22.62 33.42 16.41
C SER A 8 -21.20 32.83 16.56
N GLY A 9 -20.96 32.06 17.62
CA GLY A 9 -19.81 31.15 17.67
C GLY A 9 -19.81 30.18 16.48
N ILE A 10 -18.71 29.45 16.25
CA ILE A 10 -18.61 28.45 15.17
C ILE A 10 -19.83 27.50 15.09
N THR A 11 -20.38 27.09 16.23
CA THR A 11 -21.61 26.30 16.34
C THR A 11 -22.82 27.01 15.73
N GLY A 12 -23.09 28.26 16.14
CA GLY A 12 -24.20 29.07 15.62
C GLY A 12 -24.05 29.43 14.15
N LEU A 13 -22.84 29.82 13.72
CA LEU A 13 -22.54 30.12 12.31
C LEU A 13 -22.75 28.89 11.41
N VAL A 14 -22.31 27.70 11.84
CA VAL A 14 -22.56 26.45 11.10
C VAL A 14 -24.04 26.06 11.14
N SER A 15 -24.74 26.22 12.27
CA SER A 15 -26.18 25.97 12.36
C SER A 15 -26.98 26.88 11.41
N ALA A 16 -26.70 28.18 11.40
CA ALA A 16 -27.28 29.14 10.48
C ALA A 16 -26.97 28.77 9.02
N TYR A 17 -25.71 28.43 8.71
CA TYR A 17 -25.28 28.04 7.37
C TYR A 17 -26.04 26.81 6.85
N VAL A 18 -26.17 25.76 7.66
CA VAL A 18 -26.87 24.53 7.28
C VAL A 18 -28.38 24.78 7.08
N LEU A 19 -29.02 25.54 7.97
CA LEU A 19 -30.44 25.91 7.85
C LEU A 19 -30.70 26.77 6.60
N ALA A 20 -29.88 27.79 6.36
CA ALA A 20 -29.99 28.68 5.22
C ALA A 20 -29.76 27.94 3.88
N LYS A 21 -28.76 27.07 3.83
CA LYS A 21 -28.46 26.19 2.68
C LYS A 21 -29.61 25.22 2.37
N ALA A 22 -30.44 24.89 3.36
CA ALA A 22 -31.66 24.10 3.22
C ALA A 22 -32.92 24.95 2.90
N GLY A 23 -32.78 26.27 2.71
CA GLY A 23 -33.89 27.16 2.36
C GLY A 23 -34.75 27.62 3.55
N VAL A 24 -34.27 27.48 4.79
CA VAL A 24 -34.93 28.04 5.97
C VAL A 24 -34.60 29.53 6.08
N ASN A 25 -35.61 30.37 6.38
CA ASN A 25 -35.38 31.78 6.67
C ASN A 25 -34.79 31.89 8.09
N VAL A 26 -33.50 32.24 8.19
CA VAL A 26 -32.75 32.30 9.46
C VAL A 26 -32.60 33.75 9.92
N VAL A 27 -32.84 33.97 11.23
CA VAL A 27 -32.38 35.16 11.95
C VAL A 27 -31.28 34.73 12.91
N LEU A 28 -30.06 35.27 12.74
CA LEU A 28 -28.91 35.04 13.59
C LEU A 28 -28.74 36.22 14.54
N TYR A 29 -28.93 35.98 15.83
CA TYR A 29 -28.73 36.95 16.91
C TYR A 29 -27.33 36.80 17.50
N GLU A 30 -26.65 37.92 17.74
CA GLU A 30 -25.39 38.01 18.46
C GLU A 30 -25.40 39.23 19.38
N LYS A 31 -25.00 39.04 20.64
CA LYS A 31 -24.97 40.10 21.66
C LYS A 31 -23.81 41.07 21.43
N ASP A 32 -22.71 40.58 20.87
CA ASP A 32 -21.51 41.34 20.55
C ASP A 32 -21.65 42.09 19.21
N ASP A 33 -20.83 43.12 18.97
CA ASP A 33 -20.81 43.90 17.72
C ASP A 33 -20.10 43.20 16.54
N TYR A 34 -19.56 41.99 16.76
CA TYR A 34 -18.83 41.17 15.80
C TYR A 34 -19.34 39.71 15.85
N LEU A 35 -19.10 38.95 14.78
CA LEU A 35 -19.45 37.53 14.72
C LEU A 35 -18.26 36.63 15.06
N GLY A 36 -18.52 35.36 15.42
CA GLY A 36 -17.50 34.31 15.56
C GLY A 36 -17.23 33.88 17.01
N GLY A 37 -17.64 34.67 18.00
CA GLY A 37 -17.40 34.38 19.42
C GLY A 37 -15.91 34.19 19.73
N HIS A 38 -15.53 32.99 20.18
CA HIS A 38 -14.13 32.65 20.46
C HIS A 38 -13.24 32.60 19.19
N SER A 39 -13.81 32.48 18.00
CA SER A 39 -13.07 32.62 16.73
C SER A 39 -12.95 34.10 16.35
N LYS A 40 -12.20 34.84 17.17
CA LYS A 40 -11.96 36.28 17.03
C LYS A 40 -10.49 36.55 16.79
N THR A 41 -10.20 37.16 15.64
CA THR A 41 -8.89 37.80 15.39
C THR A 41 -8.90 39.21 15.96
N VAL A 42 -7.77 39.64 16.53
CA VAL A 42 -7.45 41.04 16.82
C VAL A 42 -6.14 41.42 16.12
N SER A 43 -6.03 42.65 15.63
CA SER A 43 -4.79 43.17 15.04
C SER A 43 -4.09 44.08 16.05
N ILE A 44 -2.83 43.79 16.34
CA ILE A 44 -2.01 44.53 17.32
C ILE A 44 -0.67 44.85 16.65
N ASP A 45 -0.31 46.12 16.56
CA ASP A 45 0.92 46.62 15.90
C ASP A 45 1.17 46.07 14.48
N GLY A 46 0.08 45.77 13.75
CA GLY A 46 0.11 45.20 12.39
C GLY A 46 0.25 43.67 12.34
N VAL A 47 0.09 42.97 13.48
CA VAL A 47 0.11 41.51 13.59
C VAL A 47 -1.28 41.01 13.99
N ASP A 48 -1.85 40.12 13.17
CA ASP A 48 -3.15 39.51 13.41
C ASP A 48 -3.03 38.24 14.27
N VAL A 49 -3.70 38.26 15.43
CA VAL A 49 -3.66 37.24 16.48
C VAL A 49 -5.07 36.70 16.75
N ASP A 50 -5.24 35.38 16.75
CA ASP A 50 -6.50 34.74 17.14
C ASP A 50 -6.57 34.52 18.65
N LEU A 51 -7.61 35.07 19.29
CA LEU A 51 -7.86 34.96 20.74
C LEU A 51 -8.41 33.58 21.15
N GLY A 52 -8.85 32.78 20.18
CA GLY A 52 -9.34 31.43 20.33
C GLY A 52 -9.42 30.74 18.97
N PHE A 53 -9.53 29.40 18.97
CA PHE A 53 -9.45 28.58 17.76
C PHE A 53 -8.19 28.86 16.90
N MET A 54 -7.01 28.59 17.48
CA MET A 54 -5.73 28.87 16.81
C MET A 54 -5.33 27.84 15.75
N VAL A 55 -5.66 26.55 15.93
CA VAL A 55 -5.21 25.46 15.03
C VAL A 55 -6.19 24.29 14.92
N PHE A 56 -6.04 23.55 13.83
CA PHE A 56 -6.73 22.30 13.48
C PHE A 56 -5.77 21.38 12.70
N ASN A 57 -6.20 20.17 12.32
CA ASN A 57 -5.45 19.28 11.44
C ASN A 57 -6.37 18.28 10.73
N ARG A 58 -5.91 17.70 9.61
CA ARG A 58 -6.71 16.80 8.75
C ARG A 58 -7.12 15.47 9.40
N VAL A 59 -6.55 15.08 10.53
CA VAL A 59 -6.85 13.80 11.19
C VAL A 59 -7.95 13.94 12.24
N THR A 60 -7.96 15.03 13.01
CA THR A 60 -8.91 15.21 14.13
C THR A 60 -9.98 16.28 13.91
N TYR A 61 -9.95 16.99 12.77
CA TYR A 61 -10.93 18.03 12.42
C TYR A 61 -11.55 17.85 11.02
N PRO A 62 -11.95 16.62 10.60
CA PRO A 62 -12.36 16.36 9.20
C PRO A 62 -13.53 17.22 8.73
N ASN A 63 -14.60 17.33 9.52
CA ASN A 63 -15.79 18.13 9.15
C ASN A 63 -15.47 19.62 9.00
N MET A 64 -14.46 20.12 9.75
CA MET A 64 -14.02 21.51 9.70
C MET A 64 -13.06 21.76 8.53
N MET A 65 -12.24 20.77 8.18
CA MET A 65 -11.48 20.78 6.92
C MET A 65 -12.43 20.83 5.72
N GLU A 66 -13.44 19.95 5.67
CA GLU A 66 -14.44 19.92 4.60
C GLU A 66 -15.25 21.22 4.55
N PHE A 67 -15.63 21.76 5.70
CA PHE A 67 -16.28 23.07 5.78
C PHE A 67 -15.38 24.16 5.19
N PHE A 68 -14.14 24.32 5.64
CA PHE A 68 -13.20 25.32 5.13
C PHE A 68 -12.88 25.13 3.64
N GLU A 69 -12.75 23.90 3.15
CA GLU A 69 -12.58 23.60 1.73
C GLU A 69 -13.84 23.99 0.92
N SER A 70 -15.04 23.77 1.47
CA SER A 70 -16.30 24.23 0.85
C SER A 70 -16.50 25.75 0.87
N LEU A 71 -15.88 26.47 1.81
CA LEU A 71 -15.79 27.93 1.86
C LEU A 71 -14.69 28.50 0.95
N GLY A 72 -13.81 27.65 0.40
CA GLY A 72 -12.55 28.07 -0.23
C GLY A 72 -11.68 28.89 0.72
N VAL A 73 -11.63 28.53 2.00
CA VAL A 73 -10.79 29.18 3.02
C VAL A 73 -9.35 28.66 2.88
N ASP A 74 -8.42 29.57 2.66
CA ASP A 74 -6.99 29.24 2.64
C ASP A 74 -6.49 28.82 4.03
N MET A 75 -5.52 27.90 4.04
CA MET A 75 -4.99 27.31 5.27
C MET A 75 -3.46 27.26 5.20
N GLU A 76 -2.80 27.60 6.30
CA GLU A 76 -1.33 27.67 6.39
C GLU A 76 -0.79 26.71 7.46
N LEU A 77 0.49 26.33 7.34
CA LEU A 77 1.14 25.38 8.26
C LEU A 77 1.42 26.05 9.62
N SER A 78 1.04 25.39 10.72
CA SER A 78 1.41 25.79 12.08
C SER A 78 2.41 24.82 12.70
N ASP A 79 3.42 25.35 13.41
CA ASP A 79 4.50 24.59 14.05
C ASP A 79 4.01 23.89 15.34
N MET A 80 3.07 24.51 16.07
CA MET A 80 2.53 24.03 17.36
C MET A 80 3.60 23.55 18.35
N SER A 81 4.73 24.26 18.40
CA SER A 81 5.90 23.87 19.16
C SER A 81 5.67 23.99 20.67
N PHE A 82 5.51 22.86 21.35
CA PHE A 82 5.51 22.78 22.80
C PHE A 82 6.94 22.70 23.38
N ALA A 83 7.19 23.40 24.48
CA ALA A 83 8.43 23.37 25.25
C ALA A 83 8.15 23.47 26.75
N VAL A 84 9.05 22.91 27.56
CA VAL A 84 9.03 22.94 29.03
C VAL A 84 10.37 23.49 29.52
N SER A 85 10.32 24.40 30.50
CA SER A 85 11.47 24.76 31.34
C SER A 85 11.07 24.71 32.80
N LEU A 86 11.62 23.75 33.55
CA LEU A 86 11.46 23.68 35.00
C LEU A 86 12.52 24.49 35.72
N ASP A 87 12.16 25.04 36.88
CA ASP A 87 13.07 25.68 37.84
C ASP A 87 13.94 26.82 37.24
N LYS A 88 13.36 27.63 36.32
CA LYS A 88 14.08 28.60 35.46
C LYS A 88 15.37 27.99 34.88
N GLY A 89 15.23 26.83 34.25
CA GLY A 89 16.30 26.08 33.58
C GLY A 89 17.24 25.29 34.48
N GLN A 90 17.14 25.37 35.81
CA GLN A 90 18.00 24.57 36.69
C GLN A 90 17.61 23.08 36.67
N GLY A 91 16.30 22.80 36.58
CA GLY A 91 15.72 21.48 36.46
C GLY A 91 15.89 20.91 35.04
N TYR A 92 14.77 20.58 34.39
CA TYR A 92 14.74 20.04 33.04
C TYR A 92 14.19 21.04 32.03
N GLU A 93 14.91 21.18 30.91
CA GLU A 93 14.42 21.85 29.71
C GLU A 93 14.42 20.91 28.50
N TRP A 94 13.29 20.87 27.80
CA TRP A 94 13.13 20.14 26.55
C TRP A 94 11.99 20.75 25.73
N GLY A 95 11.99 20.49 24.42
CA GLY A 95 10.93 20.92 23.52
C GLY A 95 10.73 19.98 22.33
N THR A 96 9.75 20.32 21.50
CA THR A 96 9.27 19.46 20.40
C THR A 96 9.62 19.98 19.00
N ARG A 97 9.89 21.28 18.84
CA ARG A 97 10.44 21.89 17.61
C ARG A 97 11.80 21.26 17.28
N ASN A 98 12.14 21.08 16.00
CA ASN A 98 13.46 20.58 15.56
C ASN A 98 13.91 19.22 16.14
N GLY A 99 13.00 18.44 16.75
CA GLY A 99 13.26 17.07 17.20
C GLY A 99 14.33 16.96 18.30
N LEU A 100 15.38 16.16 18.04
CA LEU A 100 16.41 15.84 19.04
C LEU A 100 17.14 17.08 19.60
N SER A 101 17.24 18.17 18.83
CA SER A 101 17.95 19.38 19.28
C SER A 101 17.18 20.15 20.36
N ALA A 102 15.84 20.14 20.36
CA ALA A 102 15.04 20.68 21.46
C ALA A 102 14.79 19.64 22.55
N LEU A 103 14.65 18.34 22.22
CA LEU A 103 14.52 17.28 23.23
C LEU A 103 15.75 17.23 24.16
N PHE A 104 16.94 17.55 23.62
CA PHE A 104 18.19 17.72 24.36
C PHE A 104 18.70 19.16 24.32
N ALA A 105 17.80 20.15 24.42
CA ALA A 105 18.15 21.57 24.54
C ALA A 105 19.22 21.78 25.62
N GLN A 106 19.07 21.07 26.74
CA GLN A 106 20.12 20.88 27.73
C GLN A 106 20.94 19.62 27.42
N LYS A 107 22.17 19.80 26.94
CA LYS A 107 23.10 18.69 26.61
C LYS A 107 23.41 17.77 27.80
N LYS A 108 23.29 18.24 29.05
CA LYS A 108 23.39 17.40 30.27
C LYS A 108 22.39 16.24 30.28
N ASN A 109 21.22 16.42 29.67
CA ASN A 109 20.11 15.46 29.68
C ASN A 109 20.38 14.22 28.80
N LEU A 110 21.42 14.24 27.95
CA LEU A 110 21.87 13.08 27.17
C LEU A 110 22.45 11.95 28.05
N VAL A 111 22.90 12.27 29.26
CA VAL A 111 23.57 11.31 30.17
C VAL A 111 22.93 11.23 31.56
N ASP A 112 21.93 12.05 31.87
CA ASP A 112 21.18 11.93 33.14
C ASP A 112 20.27 10.69 33.12
N PRO A 113 20.50 9.68 33.99
CA PRO A 113 19.66 8.50 34.06
C PRO A 113 18.21 8.79 34.44
N ARG A 114 17.91 9.93 35.10
CA ARG A 114 16.53 10.33 35.45
C ARG A 114 15.78 10.87 34.23
N PHE A 115 16.38 11.75 33.43
CA PHE A 115 15.82 12.18 32.15
C PHE A 115 15.69 11.02 31.16
N LEU A 116 16.71 10.17 31.04
CA LEU A 116 16.65 8.97 30.19
C LEU A 116 15.59 7.95 30.68
N ARG A 117 15.32 7.89 32.00
CA ARG A 117 14.18 7.14 32.56
C ARG A 117 12.85 7.76 32.12
N MET A 118 12.68 9.09 32.21
CA MET A 118 11.49 9.76 31.67
C MET A 118 11.26 9.42 30.20
N LEU A 119 12.30 9.45 29.35
CA LEU A 119 12.17 9.10 27.93
C LEU A 119 11.71 7.64 27.69
N ARG A 120 12.09 6.71 28.56
CA ARG A 120 11.56 5.32 28.54
C ARG A 120 10.13 5.25 29.06
N GLU A 121 9.81 6.02 30.09
CA GLU A 121 8.47 6.13 30.65
C GLU A 121 7.48 6.76 29.67
N LEU A 122 7.90 7.63 28.74
CA LEU A 122 7.09 8.09 27.60
C LEU A 122 6.63 6.94 26.70
N VAL A 123 7.55 6.05 26.33
CA VAL A 123 7.23 4.87 25.51
C VAL A 123 6.33 3.91 26.28
N LYS A 124 6.59 3.68 27.57
CA LYS A 124 5.72 2.89 28.45
C LYS A 124 4.30 3.49 28.55
N PHE A 125 4.20 4.81 28.73
CA PHE A 125 2.94 5.53 28.88
C PHE A 125 2.04 5.38 27.65
N LYS A 126 2.58 5.47 26.43
CA LYS A 126 1.82 5.16 25.21
C LYS A 126 1.16 3.78 25.27
N HIS A 127 1.86 2.75 25.75
CA HIS A 127 1.33 1.38 25.83
C HIS A 127 0.33 1.20 26.98
N ASP A 128 0.65 1.71 28.17
CA ASP A 128 -0.24 1.67 29.33
C ASP A 128 -1.56 2.39 29.05
N VAL A 129 -1.52 3.56 28.38
CA VAL A 129 -2.70 4.34 27.99
C VAL A 129 -3.54 3.60 26.96
N LEU A 130 -2.93 3.07 25.90
CA LEU A 130 -3.69 2.32 24.88
C LEU A 130 -4.34 1.07 25.48
N SER A 131 -3.63 0.34 26.35
CA SER A 131 -4.18 -0.81 27.07
C SER A 131 -5.30 -0.44 28.04
N TYR A 132 -5.20 0.71 28.70
CA TYR A 132 -6.19 1.21 29.66
C TYR A 132 -7.48 1.69 28.98
N LEU A 133 -7.36 2.48 27.91
CA LEU A 133 -8.49 2.91 27.12
C LEU A 133 -9.19 1.71 26.48
N GLN A 134 -8.44 0.76 25.91
CA GLN A 134 -9.00 -0.48 25.37
C GLN A 134 -9.72 -1.32 26.46
N MET A 135 -9.20 -1.35 27.69
CA MET A 135 -9.86 -2.02 28.81
C MET A 135 -11.21 -1.35 29.16
N LEU A 136 -11.27 -0.02 29.23
CA LEU A 136 -12.50 0.73 29.54
C LEU A 136 -13.50 0.80 28.37
N GLU A 137 -13.00 0.76 27.13
CA GLU A 137 -13.83 0.67 25.91
C GLU A 137 -14.47 -0.73 25.78
N ASN A 138 -13.78 -1.79 26.23
CA ASN A 138 -14.30 -3.16 26.26
C ASN A 138 -15.21 -3.46 27.47
N ASN A 139 -15.18 -2.65 28.53
CA ASN A 139 -15.92 -2.87 29.78
C ASN A 139 -16.66 -1.59 30.20
N PRO A 140 -17.79 -1.24 29.55
CA PRO A 140 -18.45 0.04 29.72
C PRO A 140 -19.03 0.27 31.13
N ASP A 141 -19.28 -0.80 31.90
CA ASP A 141 -19.77 -0.74 33.28
C ASP A 141 -18.68 -0.37 34.31
N ILE A 142 -17.41 -0.28 33.91
CA ILE A 142 -16.34 0.19 34.79
C ILE A 142 -16.46 1.70 34.98
N ASP A 143 -16.54 2.11 36.24
CA ASP A 143 -16.69 3.51 36.64
C ASP A 143 -15.49 4.36 36.20
N ARG A 144 -15.74 5.37 35.35
CA ARG A 144 -14.69 6.20 34.70
C ARG A 144 -14.15 7.33 35.58
N ASN A 145 -14.39 7.21 36.88
CA ASN A 145 -14.06 8.17 37.93
C ASN A 145 -12.64 8.00 38.49
N GLU A 146 -11.82 7.10 37.92
CA GLU A 146 -10.40 7.07 38.24
C GLU A 146 -9.73 8.37 37.79
N THR A 147 -9.01 9.02 38.70
CA THR A 147 -8.24 10.22 38.41
C THR A 147 -6.92 9.89 37.72
N LEU A 148 -6.41 10.83 36.92
CA LEU A 148 -5.11 10.71 36.26
C LEU A 148 -3.98 10.40 37.26
N GLY A 149 -4.05 10.96 38.47
CA GLY A 149 -3.11 10.66 39.56
C GLY A 149 -3.18 9.22 40.08
N ASN A 150 -4.38 8.64 40.18
CA ASN A 150 -4.54 7.23 40.59
C ASN A 150 -3.95 6.28 39.53
N PHE A 151 -4.25 6.51 38.25
CA PHE A 151 -3.68 5.74 37.14
C PHE A 151 -2.14 5.79 37.15
N ILE A 152 -1.58 7.00 37.26
CA ILE A 152 -0.14 7.28 37.29
C ILE A 152 0.56 6.60 38.48
N LYS A 153 -0.08 6.63 39.66
CA LYS A 153 0.40 5.97 40.87
C LYS A 153 0.32 4.44 40.77
N CYS A 154 -0.80 3.90 40.30
CA CYS A 154 -1.02 2.46 40.09
C CYS A 154 0.03 1.87 39.15
N LYS A 155 0.33 2.58 38.05
CA LYS A 155 1.34 2.16 37.06
C LYS A 155 2.78 2.47 37.46
N GLY A 156 3.04 3.18 38.56
CA GLY A 156 4.39 3.43 39.08
C GLY A 156 5.27 4.34 38.19
N TYR A 157 4.73 5.46 37.71
CA TYR A 157 5.48 6.47 36.95
C TYR A 157 6.33 7.38 37.86
N SER A 158 7.53 7.78 37.41
CA SER A 158 8.41 8.63 38.23
C SER A 158 7.88 10.06 38.38
N ASP A 159 8.30 10.72 39.46
CA ASP A 159 7.99 12.14 39.71
C ASP A 159 8.56 13.05 38.61
N VAL A 160 9.65 12.64 37.95
CA VAL A 160 10.22 13.35 36.80
C VAL A 160 9.28 13.27 35.60
N PHE A 161 8.78 12.08 35.27
CA PHE A 161 7.79 11.91 34.19
C PHE A 161 6.50 12.71 34.45
N GLN A 162 6.03 12.72 35.70
CA GLN A 162 4.87 13.52 36.10
C GLN A 162 5.15 15.02 35.93
N ASN A 163 6.15 15.56 36.63
CA ASN A 163 6.36 17.00 36.75
C ASN A 163 7.08 17.65 35.55
N ALA A 164 7.88 16.90 34.78
CA ALA A 164 8.62 17.44 33.63
C ALA A 164 7.98 17.14 32.26
N TYR A 165 7.01 16.22 32.18
CA TYR A 165 6.30 15.92 30.94
C TYR A 165 4.77 16.02 31.07
N LEU A 166 4.14 15.12 31.83
CA LEU A 166 2.70 14.92 31.75
C LEU A 166 1.94 16.13 32.27
N ILE A 167 2.35 16.65 33.42
CA ILE A 167 1.68 17.75 34.10
C ILE A 167 1.88 19.08 33.33
N PRO A 168 3.08 19.46 32.86
CA PRO A 168 3.25 20.61 31.97
C PRO A 168 2.46 20.51 30.66
N MET A 169 2.37 19.31 30.06
CA MET A 169 1.63 19.09 28.82
C MET A 169 0.11 19.26 29.02
N CYS A 170 -0.45 18.70 30.08
CA CYS A 170 -1.86 18.94 30.38
C CYS A 170 -2.11 20.40 30.79
N GLY A 171 -1.15 20.98 31.54
CA GLY A 171 -1.07 22.40 31.91
C GLY A 171 -1.29 23.34 30.73
N SER A 172 -0.59 23.14 29.63
CA SER A 172 -0.67 24.00 28.43
C SER A 172 -1.88 23.72 27.53
N ILE A 173 -2.39 22.50 27.52
CA ILE A 173 -3.52 22.10 26.65
C ILE A 173 -4.87 22.56 27.20
N TRP A 174 -5.07 22.41 28.51
CA TRP A 174 -6.32 22.76 29.20
C TRP A 174 -6.20 24.06 30.02
N SER A 175 -5.14 24.84 29.82
CA SER A 175 -4.84 26.12 30.50
C SER A 175 -4.92 26.04 32.03
N CYS A 176 -4.19 25.09 32.63
CA CYS A 176 -4.58 24.49 33.91
C CYS A 176 -3.49 24.36 35.01
N ILE A 177 -3.85 23.79 36.19
CA ILE A 177 -3.04 23.70 37.42
C ILE A 177 -2.25 22.42 37.44
N SER A 178 -0.95 22.51 37.69
CA SER A 178 -0.10 21.36 37.90
C SER A 178 -0.61 20.37 38.97
N GLU A 179 -0.91 20.87 40.18
CA GLU A 179 -1.57 20.12 41.25
C GLU A 179 -2.88 19.40 40.83
N LYS A 180 -3.87 20.11 40.25
CA LYS A 180 -5.19 19.53 39.88
C LYS A 180 -5.18 18.75 38.55
N VAL A 181 -4.13 18.77 37.73
CA VAL A 181 -4.07 17.91 36.51
C VAL A 181 -4.22 16.44 36.89
N LEU A 182 -3.61 16.02 37.99
CA LEU A 182 -3.74 14.66 38.52
C LEU A 182 -5.13 14.37 39.10
N SER A 183 -6.03 15.35 39.15
CA SER A 183 -7.42 15.23 39.58
C SER A 183 -8.41 15.19 38.41
N PHE A 184 -7.95 15.34 37.16
CA PHE A 184 -8.78 15.10 35.98
C PHE A 184 -9.13 13.62 35.84
N SER A 185 -10.25 13.28 35.16
CA SER A 185 -10.55 11.90 34.79
C SER A 185 -9.40 11.33 33.94
N ALA A 186 -8.85 10.20 34.38
CA ALA A 186 -7.85 9.46 33.61
C ALA A 186 -8.43 9.09 32.24
N TYR A 187 -9.70 8.70 32.16
CA TYR A 187 -10.33 8.38 30.89
C TYR A 187 -10.24 9.56 29.92
N SER A 188 -10.79 10.74 30.23
CA SER A 188 -10.89 11.85 29.26
C SER A 188 -9.54 12.44 28.83
N ILE A 189 -8.53 12.46 29.71
CA ILE A 189 -7.20 13.03 29.40
C ILE A 189 -6.32 12.05 28.64
N LEU A 190 -6.26 10.80 29.09
CA LEU A 190 -5.51 9.74 28.41
C LEU A 190 -6.14 9.46 27.04
N SER A 191 -7.47 9.55 26.98
CA SER A 191 -8.25 9.67 25.75
C SER A 191 -7.69 10.77 24.87
N PHE A 192 -7.87 12.06 25.21
CA PHE A 192 -7.41 13.21 24.40
C PHE A 192 -5.99 13.01 23.82
N CYS A 193 -5.04 12.57 24.65
CA CYS A 193 -3.67 12.29 24.25
C CYS A 193 -3.54 11.22 23.13
N ARG A 194 -4.43 10.22 23.07
CA ARG A 194 -4.55 9.25 21.97
C ARG A 194 -5.11 9.91 20.70
N ASN A 195 -6.29 10.53 20.74
CA ASN A 195 -6.91 11.06 19.51
C ASN A 195 -6.10 12.21 18.90
N HIS A 196 -5.46 13.08 19.69
CA HIS A 196 -4.56 14.14 19.19
C HIS A 196 -3.11 13.68 18.94
N HIS A 197 -2.81 12.38 19.01
CA HIS A 197 -1.46 11.82 18.75
C HIS A 197 -0.35 12.37 19.67
N LEU A 198 -0.70 12.90 20.85
CA LEU A 198 0.26 13.49 21.79
C LEU A 198 1.11 12.44 22.54
N LEU A 199 0.60 11.20 22.63
CA LEU A 199 1.38 10.01 23.04
C LEU A 199 2.55 9.67 22.08
N GLN A 200 2.77 10.46 21.01
CA GLN A 200 3.77 10.20 19.99
C GLN A 200 4.90 11.22 20.03
N LEU A 201 6.14 10.70 20.12
CA LEU A 201 7.38 11.49 20.14
C LEU A 201 7.82 11.95 18.74
N THR A 202 7.34 11.28 17.69
CA THR A 202 7.53 11.59 16.27
C THR A 202 6.25 11.23 15.51
N GLY A 203 6.06 11.76 14.30
CA GLY A 203 4.89 11.43 13.47
C GLY A 203 3.57 12.04 13.97
N ARG A 204 3.63 13.23 14.60
CA ARG A 204 2.43 14.03 14.92
C ARG A 204 1.77 14.54 13.62
N PRO A 205 0.44 14.71 13.58
CA PRO A 205 -0.22 15.32 12.43
C PRO A 205 0.29 16.74 12.21
N GLN A 206 0.41 17.15 10.94
CA GLN A 206 0.73 18.53 10.60
C GLN A 206 -0.44 19.44 11.02
N TRP A 207 -0.16 20.38 11.90
CA TRP A 207 -1.15 21.39 12.30
C TRP A 207 -1.28 22.46 11.22
N LEU A 208 -2.50 22.95 11.10
CA LEU A 208 -2.90 24.01 10.19
C LEU A 208 -3.55 25.12 11.02
N THR A 209 -3.45 26.35 10.53
CA THR A 209 -4.29 27.47 10.98
C THR A 209 -4.95 28.12 9.76
N VAL A 210 -5.97 28.95 9.98
CA VAL A 210 -6.61 29.70 8.90
C VAL A 210 -5.62 30.76 8.43
N ARG A 211 -5.36 30.78 7.12
CA ARG A 211 -4.53 31.82 6.50
C ARG A 211 -5.28 33.14 6.63
N CYS A 212 -4.59 34.19 7.08
CA CYS A 212 -5.24 35.43 7.51
C CYS A 212 -6.27 35.23 8.64
N ARG A 213 -6.01 34.26 9.54
CA ARG A 213 -6.65 34.11 10.87
C ARG A 213 -8.16 33.84 10.87
N SER A 214 -8.72 33.55 12.03
CA SER A 214 -10.10 33.03 12.17
C SER A 214 -11.18 33.94 11.57
N HIS A 215 -10.99 35.26 11.58
CA HIS A 215 -11.95 36.20 10.98
C HIS A 215 -12.17 35.96 9.47
N THR A 216 -11.19 35.40 8.74
CA THR A 216 -11.31 35.11 7.30
C THR A 216 -12.42 34.09 7.01
N TYR A 217 -12.58 33.05 7.83
CA TYR A 217 -13.68 32.10 7.62
C TYR A 217 -15.01 32.67 8.13
N VAL A 218 -15.00 33.43 9.23
CA VAL A 218 -16.21 34.06 9.79
C VAL A 218 -16.85 35.04 8.81
N ASN A 219 -16.04 35.89 8.17
CA ASN A 219 -16.50 36.82 7.15
C ASN A 219 -17.11 36.09 5.93
N LYS A 220 -16.46 35.02 5.45
CA LYS A 220 -16.99 34.19 4.36
C LYS A 220 -18.32 33.52 4.70
N VAL A 221 -18.54 33.11 5.96
CA VAL A 221 -19.84 32.59 6.38
C VAL A 221 -20.89 33.70 6.46
N ARG A 222 -20.53 34.91 6.93
CA ARG A 222 -21.41 36.10 6.89
C ARG A 222 -21.88 36.39 5.47
N GLU A 223 -20.94 36.56 4.53
CA GLU A 223 -21.18 36.90 3.13
C GLU A 223 -22.19 35.94 2.46
N MET A 224 -22.03 34.64 2.68
CA MET A 224 -22.95 33.63 2.15
C MET A 224 -24.34 33.69 2.81
N LEU A 225 -24.40 33.81 4.15
CA LEU A 225 -25.66 33.91 4.88
C LEU A 225 -26.49 35.11 4.39
N GLU A 226 -25.84 36.26 4.22
CA GLU A 226 -26.44 37.47 3.65
C GLU A 226 -26.87 37.24 2.19
N SER A 227 -26.04 36.58 1.37
CA SER A 227 -26.41 36.23 -0.03
C SER A 227 -27.61 35.29 -0.14
N TRP A 228 -27.91 34.53 0.93
CA TRP A 228 -29.06 33.64 1.05
C TRP A 228 -30.24 34.27 1.78
N GLY A 229 -30.18 35.57 2.09
CA GLY A 229 -31.27 36.32 2.70
C GLY A 229 -31.45 36.12 4.20
N CYS A 230 -30.43 35.63 4.91
CA CYS A 230 -30.47 35.54 6.37
C CYS A 230 -30.37 36.92 7.00
N GLN A 231 -31.12 37.15 8.08
CA GLN A 231 -31.00 38.39 8.86
C GLN A 231 -29.95 38.18 9.95
N ILE A 232 -28.88 38.96 9.93
CA ILE A 232 -27.84 38.94 10.97
C ILE A 232 -28.02 40.17 11.86
N ARG A 233 -28.04 39.97 13.18
CA ARG A 233 -28.27 41.01 14.19
C ARG A 233 -27.16 40.96 15.24
N THR A 234 -26.11 41.73 15.03
CA THR A 234 -25.08 42.03 16.04
C THR A 234 -25.58 43.09 17.03
N SER A 235 -24.92 43.21 18.18
CA SER A 235 -25.29 44.10 19.28
C SER A 235 -26.72 43.87 19.82
N CYS A 236 -27.25 42.66 19.64
CA CYS A 236 -28.63 42.26 19.90
C CYS A 236 -28.65 41.13 20.93
N ASP A 237 -28.43 41.49 22.21
CA ASP A 237 -28.50 40.54 23.32
C ASP A 237 -29.94 40.05 23.52
N VAL A 238 -30.11 38.75 23.76
CA VAL A 238 -31.42 38.12 23.95
C VAL A 238 -31.70 38.03 25.45
N LEU A 239 -32.76 38.69 25.88
CA LEU A 239 -33.21 38.71 27.27
C LEU A 239 -33.82 37.37 27.66
N SER A 240 -34.70 36.83 26.81
CA SER A 240 -35.37 35.56 27.06
C SER A 240 -35.77 34.80 25.81
N VAL A 241 -35.89 33.48 25.96
CA VAL A 241 -36.42 32.55 24.96
C VAL A 241 -37.53 31.76 25.65
N SER A 242 -38.71 31.74 25.06
CA SER A 242 -39.88 31.01 25.56
C SER A 242 -40.54 30.20 24.46
N THR A 243 -41.24 29.12 24.82
CA THR A 243 -41.96 28.27 23.86
C THR A 243 -43.43 28.11 24.23
N ASP A 244 -44.26 27.95 23.20
CA ASP A 244 -45.70 27.69 23.28
C ASP A 244 -46.14 26.80 22.10
N ASP A 245 -47.44 26.54 21.98
CA ASP A 245 -48.00 25.69 20.91
C ASP A 245 -47.87 26.31 19.50
N GLU A 246 -47.55 27.61 19.38
CA GLU A 246 -47.34 28.30 18.10
C GLU A 246 -45.86 28.34 17.69
N GLY A 247 -44.93 28.19 18.65
CA GLY A 247 -43.52 27.92 18.37
C GLY A 247 -42.57 28.42 19.45
N CYS A 248 -41.63 29.28 19.05
CA CYS A 248 -40.60 29.84 19.92
C CYS A 248 -40.54 31.36 19.79
N ARG A 249 -40.67 32.04 20.93
CA ARG A 249 -40.66 33.49 21.09
C ARG A 249 -39.29 33.92 21.63
N VAL A 250 -38.63 34.81 20.89
CA VAL A 250 -37.33 35.39 21.25
C VAL A 250 -37.53 36.86 21.58
N VAL A 251 -37.06 37.29 22.75
CA VAL A 251 -37.18 38.67 23.24
C VAL A 251 -35.79 39.30 23.40
N GLY A 252 -35.53 40.39 22.69
CA GLY A 252 -34.30 41.18 22.81
C GLY A 252 -34.27 42.07 24.05
N VAL A 253 -33.07 42.42 24.53
CA VAL A 253 -32.87 43.36 25.64
C VAL A 253 -33.34 44.79 25.28
N ASP A 254 -33.47 45.10 24.00
CA ASP A 254 -34.07 46.33 23.46
C ASP A 254 -35.62 46.36 23.54
N GLY A 255 -36.25 45.26 23.92
CA GLY A 255 -37.70 45.10 23.91
C GLY A 255 -38.29 44.65 22.56
N SER A 256 -37.45 44.24 21.61
CA SER A 256 -37.93 43.56 20.40
C SER A 256 -38.45 42.15 20.72
N GLU A 257 -39.54 41.72 20.08
CA GLU A 257 -40.15 40.40 20.29
C GLU A 257 -40.52 39.79 18.93
N GLU A 258 -40.07 38.57 18.66
CA GLU A 258 -40.38 37.86 17.42
C GLU A 258 -40.64 36.37 17.60
N MET A 259 -41.60 35.85 16.81
CA MET A 259 -41.98 34.43 16.76
C MET A 259 -41.23 33.67 15.66
N PHE A 260 -40.86 32.43 15.98
CA PHE A 260 -40.11 31.51 15.13
C PHE A 260 -40.70 30.10 15.21
N THR A 261 -40.55 29.31 14.13
CA THR A 261 -40.92 27.87 14.12
C THR A 261 -39.97 27.01 14.97
N GLY A 262 -38.85 27.58 15.43
CA GLY A 262 -37.88 26.94 16.31
C GLY A 262 -36.66 27.84 16.54
N CYS A 263 -35.91 27.57 17.60
CA CYS A 263 -34.71 28.31 17.98
C CYS A 263 -33.55 27.37 18.29
N ILE A 264 -32.35 27.69 17.78
CA ILE A 264 -31.09 27.05 18.16
C ILE A 264 -30.34 28.00 19.09
N ILE A 265 -30.18 27.63 20.35
CA ILE A 265 -29.37 28.40 21.30
C ILE A 265 -27.94 27.85 21.29
N ALA A 266 -26.99 28.64 20.78
CA ALA A 266 -25.58 28.31 20.61
C ALA A 266 -24.65 29.06 21.59
N SER A 267 -25.21 29.62 22.67
CA SER A 267 -24.49 30.27 23.78
C SER A 267 -23.95 29.27 24.81
N HIS A 268 -23.22 29.78 25.81
CA HIS A 268 -22.79 28.97 26.96
C HIS A 268 -23.96 28.55 27.83
N ALA A 269 -23.83 27.42 28.52
CA ALA A 269 -24.90 26.80 29.29
C ALA A 269 -25.53 27.70 30.38
N PRO A 270 -24.80 28.58 31.11
CA PRO A 270 -25.39 29.50 32.09
C PRO A 270 -26.19 30.62 31.41
N ASP A 271 -25.71 31.14 30.27
CA ASP A 271 -26.42 32.15 29.47
C ASP A 271 -27.72 31.55 28.90
N THR A 272 -27.67 30.30 28.41
CA THR A 272 -28.85 29.54 27.98
C THR A 272 -29.87 29.38 29.12
N LEU A 273 -29.43 29.03 30.33
CA LEU A 273 -30.33 28.95 31.50
C LEU A 273 -30.89 30.31 31.93
N LYS A 274 -30.12 31.40 31.78
CA LYS A 274 -30.59 32.76 32.03
C LYS A 274 -31.70 33.13 31.04
N MET A 275 -31.51 32.86 29.75
CA MET A 275 -32.50 33.14 28.70
C MET A 275 -33.77 32.28 28.83
N LEU A 276 -33.65 31.01 29.22
CA LEU A 276 -34.80 30.15 29.49
C LEU A 276 -35.49 30.46 30.85
N GLY A 277 -34.88 31.30 31.69
CA GLY A 277 -35.49 31.89 32.89
C GLY A 277 -36.15 30.88 33.84
N GLU A 278 -37.44 31.08 34.11
CA GLU A 278 -38.27 30.15 34.90
C GLU A 278 -38.80 28.97 34.06
N GLN A 279 -38.88 29.09 32.73
CA GLN A 279 -39.37 28.04 31.84
C GLN A 279 -38.38 26.88 31.66
N ALA A 280 -37.09 27.09 31.93
CA ALA A 280 -36.08 26.02 31.87
C ALA A 280 -36.50 24.81 32.71
N THR A 281 -36.60 23.65 32.08
CA THR A 281 -37.03 22.39 32.70
C THR A 281 -36.02 21.88 33.73
N LEU A 282 -36.45 20.95 34.57
CA LEU A 282 -35.56 20.32 35.57
C LEU A 282 -34.34 19.62 34.92
N ASP A 283 -34.47 19.07 33.72
CA ASP A 283 -33.37 18.42 33.02
C ASP A 283 -32.46 19.43 32.28
N GLU A 284 -32.99 20.52 31.74
CA GLU A 284 -32.15 21.62 31.24
C GLU A 284 -31.35 22.25 32.39
N ARG A 285 -31.99 22.59 33.51
CA ARG A 285 -31.28 23.09 34.72
C ARG A 285 -30.22 22.12 35.22
N ARG A 286 -30.48 20.81 35.16
CA ARG A 286 -29.54 19.77 35.61
C ARG A 286 -28.39 19.53 34.63
N ILE A 287 -28.62 19.63 33.32
CA ILE A 287 -27.59 19.40 32.28
C ILE A 287 -26.77 20.68 32.09
N LEU A 288 -27.42 21.80 31.82
CA LEU A 288 -26.77 23.08 31.58
C LEU A 288 -26.13 23.63 32.87
N GLY A 289 -26.71 23.35 34.04
CA GLY A 289 -26.14 23.69 35.35
C GLY A 289 -25.02 22.74 35.84
N ALA A 290 -24.73 21.65 35.12
CA ALA A 290 -23.58 20.80 35.43
C ALA A 290 -22.25 21.39 34.93
N PHE A 291 -22.29 22.30 33.94
CA PHE A 291 -21.10 22.94 33.40
C PHE A 291 -20.57 24.00 34.37
N GLN A 292 -19.49 23.68 35.08
CA GLN A 292 -18.74 24.65 35.89
C GLN A 292 -17.72 25.38 35.01
N TYR A 293 -17.81 26.71 34.97
CA TYR A 293 -16.91 27.57 34.21
C TYR A 293 -15.83 28.15 35.13
N VAL A 294 -14.61 28.26 34.60
CA VAL A 294 -13.49 28.93 35.25
C VAL A 294 -13.17 30.17 34.44
N TYR A 295 -13.34 31.35 35.03
CA TYR A 295 -12.88 32.60 34.43
C TYR A 295 -11.35 32.61 34.39
N SER A 296 -10.80 32.96 33.23
CA SER A 296 -9.36 32.99 32.96
C SER A 296 -9.05 34.30 32.24
N ASP A 297 -8.22 35.15 32.85
CA ASP A 297 -7.79 36.40 32.24
C ASP A 297 -6.80 36.12 31.10
N ILE A 298 -7.04 36.71 29.93
CA ILE A 298 -6.17 36.58 28.75
C ILE A 298 -5.41 37.90 28.57
N PHE A 299 -4.13 37.90 28.90
CA PHE A 299 -3.25 39.07 28.78
C PHE A 299 -2.32 38.93 27.57
N VAL A 300 -2.31 39.94 26.68
CA VAL A 300 -1.24 40.12 25.70
C VAL A 300 -0.15 40.97 26.37
N HIS A 301 1.03 40.39 26.61
CA HIS A 301 2.15 41.08 27.28
C HIS A 301 3.52 40.63 26.77
N HIS A 302 4.52 41.50 26.92
CA HIS A 302 5.94 41.21 26.64
C HIS A 302 6.76 40.86 27.90
N ASP A 303 6.15 40.92 29.09
CA ASP A 303 6.76 40.57 30.39
C ASP A 303 6.87 39.04 30.60
N LYS A 304 7.48 38.57 31.71
CA LYS A 304 7.89 37.16 31.93
C LYS A 304 7.47 36.54 33.27
N GLU A 305 6.65 37.21 34.08
CA GLU A 305 6.46 36.89 35.52
C GLU A 305 5.14 36.18 35.95
N PHE A 306 4.27 35.68 35.04
CA PHE A 306 2.86 35.26 35.36
C PHE A 306 2.34 33.97 34.66
N MET A 307 1.70 32.98 35.36
CA MET A 307 0.86 31.80 34.86
C MET A 307 0.41 30.81 36.02
N PRO A 308 -0.69 29.95 36.06
CA PRO A 308 -2.01 29.69 35.33
C PRO A 308 -3.29 29.50 36.30
N LYS A 309 -4.33 28.58 36.12
CA LYS A 309 -5.13 27.70 37.13
C LYS A 309 -6.48 26.92 36.63
N ASN A 310 -7.34 26.13 37.41
CA ASN A 310 -8.12 24.86 36.94
C ASN A 310 -9.28 24.11 37.81
N PRO A 311 -10.11 23.10 37.32
CA PRO A 311 -11.04 22.13 38.05
C PRO A 311 -10.85 20.52 37.96
N PHE A 312 -11.92 19.63 37.95
CA PHE A 312 -12.03 18.10 38.10
C PHE A 312 -13.35 17.54 37.39
N GLU A 313 -13.58 16.23 37.09
CA GLU A 313 -14.96 15.68 36.73
C GLU A 313 -15.27 14.16 37.00
N ASN A 314 -16.53 13.69 36.79
CA ASN A 314 -17.09 12.55 37.58
C ASN A 314 -18.41 11.77 37.16
N ILE A 315 -19.05 11.82 35.96
CA ILE A 315 -20.45 11.27 35.79
C ILE A 315 -20.87 10.49 34.50
N GLN A 316 -21.77 9.46 34.63
CA GLN A 316 -22.67 8.93 33.55
C GLN A 316 -23.84 8.00 34.06
N GLY A 317 -24.87 7.81 33.22
CA GLY A 317 -25.68 6.57 33.12
C GLY A 317 -26.96 6.37 33.95
N LYS A 318 -27.38 7.32 34.81
CA LYS A 318 -28.47 7.09 35.79
C LYS A 318 -29.82 7.74 35.41
N ARG A 319 -30.93 7.18 35.94
CA ARG A 319 -32.32 7.69 35.85
C ARG A 319 -32.95 7.70 34.44
N GLY A 320 -32.55 6.80 33.53
CA GLY A 320 -33.06 6.80 32.14
C GLY A 320 -32.58 7.99 31.31
N LEU A 321 -31.51 8.65 31.77
CA LEU A 321 -30.91 9.82 31.16
C LEU A 321 -29.49 9.45 30.71
N TRP A 322 -29.34 9.19 29.41
CA TRP A 322 -28.03 9.05 28.79
C TRP A 322 -27.53 10.44 28.41
N PHE A 323 -26.56 10.92 29.18
CA PHE A 323 -25.81 12.12 28.80
C PHE A 323 -25.09 11.83 27.47
N CYS A 324 -24.88 12.83 26.62
CA CYS A 324 -24.02 12.74 25.44
C CYS A 324 -23.35 14.08 25.11
N GLY A 325 -22.21 14.01 24.41
CA GLY A 325 -21.40 15.16 23.98
C GLY A 325 -19.90 14.86 24.06
N ALA A 326 -19.09 15.76 23.50
CA ALA A 326 -17.66 15.55 23.28
C ALA A 326 -16.85 15.21 24.57
N TYR A 327 -17.33 15.68 25.71
CA TYR A 327 -16.80 15.43 27.06
C TYR A 327 -16.77 13.94 27.46
N GLN A 328 -17.52 13.08 26.77
CA GLN A 328 -17.61 11.64 27.08
C GLN A 328 -16.60 10.75 26.38
N GLY A 329 -15.79 11.36 25.52
CA GLY A 329 -14.63 10.73 24.92
C GLY A 329 -13.41 11.61 25.15
N TYR A 330 -13.07 12.38 24.13
CA TYR A 330 -11.76 12.98 23.97
C TYR A 330 -11.84 14.50 23.83
N GLY A 331 -13.04 15.09 23.81
CA GLY A 331 -13.28 16.53 23.62
C GLY A 331 -13.53 16.97 22.18
N PHE A 332 -13.59 16.05 21.20
CA PHE A 332 -13.78 16.38 19.79
C PHE A 332 -15.20 16.19 19.28
N HIS A 333 -15.49 16.82 18.15
CA HIS A 333 -16.76 16.68 17.45
C HIS A 333 -17.09 15.21 17.14
N GLU A 334 -16.07 14.39 16.87
CA GLU A 334 -16.22 12.93 16.67
C GLU A 334 -16.69 12.20 17.95
N ASP A 335 -16.30 12.66 19.14
CA ASP A 335 -16.76 12.09 20.39
C ASP A 335 -18.17 12.59 20.74
N GLY A 336 -18.51 13.82 20.34
CA GLY A 336 -19.88 14.33 20.37
C GLY A 336 -20.80 13.49 19.48
N LEU A 337 -20.35 13.14 18.28
CA LEU A 337 -21.05 12.26 17.36
C LEU A 337 -21.18 10.84 17.93
N LYS A 338 -20.09 10.19 18.31
CA LYS A 338 -20.08 8.82 18.86
C LYS A 338 -20.91 8.70 20.13
N SER A 339 -20.79 9.64 21.08
CA SER A 339 -21.59 9.61 22.32
C SER A 339 -23.06 9.95 22.08
N GLY A 340 -23.37 10.85 21.15
CA GLY A 340 -24.75 11.11 20.70
C GLY A 340 -25.40 9.86 20.12
N MET A 341 -24.69 9.14 19.25
CA MET A 341 -25.13 7.85 18.70
C MET A 341 -25.31 6.78 19.79
N LEU A 342 -24.38 6.66 20.75
CA LEU A 342 -24.48 5.70 21.85
C LEU A 342 -25.65 6.00 22.80
N ALA A 343 -25.87 7.27 23.15
CA ALA A 343 -27.00 7.69 23.96
C ALA A 343 -28.34 7.46 23.24
N ALA A 344 -28.43 7.83 21.95
CA ALA A 344 -29.63 7.60 21.15
C ALA A 344 -29.96 6.11 21.00
N HIS A 345 -28.97 5.25 20.78
CA HIS A 345 -29.18 3.80 20.69
C HIS A 345 -29.50 3.15 22.05
N GLY A 346 -28.86 3.59 23.13
CA GLY A 346 -29.19 3.19 24.50
C GLY A 346 -30.63 3.55 24.88
N PHE A 347 -31.06 4.77 24.56
CA PHE A 347 -32.44 5.24 24.71
C PHE A 347 -33.44 4.44 23.86
N LEU A 348 -33.07 4.08 22.62
CA LEU A 348 -33.90 3.26 21.72
C LEU A 348 -33.91 1.75 22.06
N GLY A 349 -33.15 1.30 23.07
CA GLY A 349 -33.05 -0.12 23.45
C GLY A 349 -32.41 -1.02 22.37
N LYS A 350 -31.58 -0.44 21.49
CA LYS A 350 -30.99 -1.13 20.32
C LYS A 350 -29.47 -1.04 20.37
N SER A 351 -28.75 -2.08 19.95
CA SER A 351 -27.30 -1.99 19.80
C SER A 351 -26.91 -1.01 18.68
N CYS A 352 -25.75 -0.36 18.84
CA CYS A 352 -25.16 0.54 17.84
C CYS A 352 -23.86 -0.08 17.31
N ALA A 353 -23.73 -0.21 15.99
CA ALA A 353 -22.47 -0.51 15.34
C ALA A 353 -21.80 0.81 14.90
N LEU A 354 -21.02 1.43 15.81
CA LEU A 354 -20.23 2.61 15.46
C LEU A 354 -19.15 2.26 14.42
N LEU A 355 -18.90 3.18 13.49
CA LEU A 355 -17.76 3.07 12.58
C LEU A 355 -16.45 3.33 13.36
N SER A 356 -15.48 2.44 13.19
CA SER A 356 -14.14 2.59 13.75
C SER A 356 -13.28 3.51 12.90
N ASN A 357 -12.49 4.39 13.54
CA ASN A 357 -11.50 5.22 12.85
C ASN A 357 -10.55 4.34 12.00
N PRO A 358 -10.16 4.76 10.78
CA PRO A 358 -9.12 4.08 10.00
C PRO A 358 -7.83 3.92 10.81
N LYS A 359 -7.21 2.73 10.74
CA LYS A 359 -5.99 2.45 11.50
C LYS A 359 -4.80 3.08 10.80
N HIS A 360 -4.29 4.19 11.35
CA HIS A 360 -3.01 4.73 10.91
C HIS A 360 -1.91 3.65 10.97
N MET A 361 -1.16 3.54 9.89
CA MET A 361 0.02 2.69 9.82
C MET A 361 1.12 3.25 10.73
N VAL A 362 1.35 2.62 11.88
CA VAL A 362 2.38 3.01 12.85
C VAL A 362 3.59 2.06 12.74
N PRO A 363 4.59 2.36 11.88
CA PRO A 363 5.77 1.52 11.75
C PRO A 363 6.61 1.53 13.04
N SER A 364 7.11 0.37 13.43
CA SER A 364 8.16 0.22 14.44
C SER A 364 9.48 0.84 14.00
N MET A 365 10.46 0.96 14.91
CA MET A 365 11.80 1.47 14.56
C MET A 365 12.48 0.67 13.44
N LEU A 366 12.22 -0.64 13.34
CA LEU A 366 12.73 -1.50 12.27
C LEU A 366 12.04 -1.20 10.92
N GLU A 367 10.74 -0.96 10.94
CA GLU A 367 9.96 -0.62 9.74
C GLU A 367 10.19 0.82 9.27
N ILE A 368 10.48 1.76 10.19
CA ILE A 368 10.95 3.11 9.86
C ILE A 368 12.30 3.02 9.14
N GLY A 369 13.23 2.20 9.64
CA GLY A 369 14.50 1.91 8.99
C GLY A 369 14.32 1.28 7.61
N ALA A 370 13.47 0.25 7.51
CA ALA A 370 13.15 -0.40 6.24
C ALA A 370 12.51 0.56 5.23
N ARG A 371 11.58 1.41 5.68
CA ARG A 371 10.96 2.44 4.84
C ARG A 371 12.01 3.41 4.30
N LEU A 372 12.91 3.93 5.15
CA LEU A 372 13.98 4.83 4.73
C LEU A 372 14.92 4.17 3.71
N VAL A 373 15.25 2.89 3.90
CA VAL A 373 16.08 2.11 2.98
C VAL A 373 15.39 1.89 1.63
N VAL A 374 14.11 1.48 1.63
CA VAL A 374 13.33 1.23 0.41
C VAL A 374 13.07 2.53 -0.35
N THR A 375 12.62 3.61 0.30
CA THR A 375 12.34 4.88 -0.38
C THR A 375 13.61 5.54 -0.92
N ARG A 376 14.73 5.50 -0.18
CA ARG A 376 16.03 5.98 -0.67
C ARG A 376 16.54 5.18 -1.87
N PHE A 377 16.26 3.89 -1.94
CA PHE A 377 16.55 3.10 -3.15
C PHE A 377 15.64 3.50 -4.32
N LEU A 378 14.33 3.59 -4.11
CA LEU A 378 13.38 3.90 -5.19
C LEU A 378 13.70 5.26 -5.84
N GLY A 379 14.08 6.26 -5.04
CA GLY A 379 14.56 7.57 -5.53
C GLY A 379 15.86 7.51 -6.34
N ASN A 380 16.69 6.47 -6.18
CA ASN A 380 17.89 6.25 -7.00
C ASN A 380 17.63 5.32 -8.20
N TYR A 381 16.57 4.49 -8.13
CA TYR A 381 16.31 3.42 -9.11
C TYR A 381 15.31 3.81 -10.19
N ILE A 382 14.29 4.61 -9.84
CA ILE A 382 13.27 5.11 -10.77
C ILE A 382 13.84 6.27 -11.60
N SER A 383 14.67 5.90 -12.58
CA SER A 383 15.26 6.75 -13.62
C SER A 383 14.27 7.10 -14.75
N THR A 384 13.21 6.31 -14.91
CA THR A 384 12.17 6.49 -15.94
C THR A 384 10.79 6.02 -15.45
N GLY A 385 9.71 6.62 -15.94
CA GLY A 385 8.36 6.45 -15.39
C GLY A 385 8.14 7.15 -14.04
N SER A 386 6.96 6.98 -13.45
CA SER A 386 6.58 7.57 -12.17
C SER A 386 5.95 6.54 -11.23
N LEU A 387 6.41 6.50 -9.99
CA LEU A 387 5.93 5.62 -8.92
C LEU A 387 5.57 6.45 -7.69
N ILE A 388 4.31 6.39 -7.28
CA ILE A 388 3.79 7.03 -6.08
C ILE A 388 3.37 5.97 -5.07
N ILE A 389 3.79 6.15 -3.83
CA ILE A 389 3.41 5.33 -2.67
C ILE A 389 2.57 6.21 -1.74
N LEU A 390 1.34 5.77 -1.44
CA LEU A 390 0.43 6.41 -0.49
C LEU A 390 0.22 5.48 0.71
N GLU A 391 0.62 5.90 1.91
CA GLU A 391 0.44 5.10 3.12
C GLU A 391 -0.97 5.27 3.72
N GLU A 392 -1.50 4.22 4.33
CA GLU A 392 -2.72 4.27 5.13
C GLU A 392 -2.50 5.11 6.39
N GLY A 393 -2.98 6.35 6.34
CA GLY A 393 -2.62 7.42 7.29
C GLY A 393 -2.10 8.70 6.63
N GLY A 394 -1.89 8.71 5.30
CA GLY A 394 -1.77 9.92 4.49
C GLY A 394 -0.37 10.30 4.01
N THR A 395 0.70 9.60 4.41
CA THR A 395 2.06 9.87 3.89
C THR A 395 2.11 9.58 2.39
N MET A 396 2.71 10.46 1.60
CA MET A 396 2.95 10.23 0.17
C MET A 396 4.43 10.34 -0.17
N PHE A 397 4.95 9.37 -0.92
CA PHE A 397 6.28 9.40 -1.55
C PHE A 397 6.12 9.36 -3.07
N THR A 398 6.83 10.21 -3.79
CA THR A 398 6.85 10.23 -5.27
C THR A 398 8.26 10.01 -5.76
N PHE A 399 8.43 9.07 -6.69
CA PHE A 399 9.68 8.79 -7.39
C PHE A 399 9.40 8.97 -8.89
N GLU A 400 10.02 9.95 -9.51
CA GLU A 400 9.75 10.31 -10.91
C GLU A 400 11.07 10.42 -11.70
N GLY A 401 11.13 9.67 -12.79
CA GLY A 401 12.32 9.50 -13.59
C GLY A 401 12.46 10.52 -14.70
N THR A 402 13.62 11.17 -14.79
CA THR A 402 13.91 12.22 -15.78
C THR A 402 14.11 11.69 -17.20
N ALA A 403 14.34 10.38 -17.39
CA ALA A 403 14.54 9.79 -18.72
C ALA A 403 13.19 9.44 -19.38
N LYS A 404 12.98 9.89 -20.64
CA LYS A 404 11.75 9.68 -21.42
C LYS A 404 11.55 8.26 -22.00
N LYS A 405 12.12 7.21 -21.37
CA LYS A 405 12.09 5.81 -21.86
C LYS A 405 10.79 5.07 -21.51
N CYS A 406 10.10 5.50 -20.46
CA CYS A 406 8.80 5.01 -19.99
C CYS A 406 7.96 6.20 -19.50
N SER A 407 6.68 6.23 -19.86
CA SER A 407 5.71 7.27 -19.47
C SER A 407 4.65 6.79 -18.48
N LEU A 408 4.73 5.53 -18.03
CA LEU A 408 3.76 4.96 -17.10
C LEU A 408 3.85 5.61 -15.72
N LYS A 409 2.69 5.87 -15.12
CA LYS A 409 2.52 6.36 -13.76
C LYS A 409 1.75 5.33 -12.93
N VAL A 410 2.29 5.00 -11.76
CA VAL A 410 1.75 3.99 -10.86
C VAL A 410 1.48 4.63 -9.50
N VAL A 411 0.31 4.37 -8.91
CA VAL A 411 -0.01 4.81 -7.55
C VAL A 411 -0.45 3.59 -6.73
N LEU A 412 0.39 3.20 -5.78
CA LEU A 412 0.13 2.08 -4.86
C LEU A 412 -0.21 2.58 -3.46
N LYS A 413 -1.14 1.89 -2.78
CA LYS A 413 -1.59 2.19 -1.42
C LYS A 413 -1.02 1.17 -0.45
N VAL A 414 -0.24 1.57 0.55
CA VAL A 414 0.35 0.68 1.56
C VAL A 414 -0.53 0.65 2.80
N HIS A 415 -1.04 -0.53 3.13
CA HIS A 415 -1.94 -0.79 4.26
C HIS A 415 -1.19 -1.23 5.52
N SER A 416 0.04 -1.71 5.37
CA SER A 416 0.80 -2.36 6.44
C SER A 416 2.30 -2.04 6.35
N PRO A 417 2.97 -1.73 7.47
CA PRO A 417 4.38 -1.32 7.44
C PRO A 417 5.30 -2.50 7.12
N GLN A 418 4.78 -3.73 7.18
CA GLN A 418 5.43 -4.95 6.71
C GLN A 418 5.77 -4.90 5.23
N PHE A 419 5.07 -4.11 4.39
CA PHE A 419 5.45 -3.85 2.99
C PHE A 419 6.93 -3.48 2.85
N TYR A 420 7.39 -2.49 3.61
CA TYR A 420 8.78 -2.04 3.56
C TYR A 420 9.75 -3.08 4.15
N TRP A 421 9.35 -3.73 5.25
CA TRP A 421 10.17 -4.77 5.89
C TRP A 421 10.40 -5.97 4.97
N LYS A 422 9.34 -6.46 4.32
CA LYS A 422 9.38 -7.57 3.36
C LYS A 422 10.23 -7.21 2.14
N ILE A 423 10.03 -6.05 1.54
CA ILE A 423 10.83 -5.61 0.38
C ILE A 423 12.31 -5.44 0.77
N MET A 424 12.63 -4.85 1.93
CA MET A 424 14.02 -4.71 2.39
C MET A 424 14.71 -6.07 2.63
N THR A 425 13.99 -7.05 3.18
CA THR A 425 14.57 -8.34 3.61
C THR A 425 14.51 -9.45 2.56
N GLN A 426 13.56 -9.40 1.63
CA GLN A 426 13.26 -10.44 0.65
C GLN A 426 13.07 -9.91 -0.79
N ALA A 427 13.35 -8.62 -1.05
CA ALA A 427 13.34 -8.01 -2.38
C ALA A 427 12.04 -8.26 -3.19
N ASP A 428 12.13 -8.96 -4.31
CA ASP A 428 11.02 -9.30 -5.22
C ASP A 428 10.08 -10.37 -4.64
N LEU A 429 10.60 -11.38 -3.94
CA LEU A 429 9.79 -12.29 -3.13
C LEU A 429 9.09 -11.54 -1.98
N GLY A 430 9.73 -10.50 -1.45
CA GLY A 430 9.16 -9.59 -0.45
C GLY A 430 8.02 -8.73 -1.00
N LEU A 431 8.14 -8.24 -2.23
CA LEU A 431 7.07 -7.53 -2.93
C LEU A 431 5.86 -8.45 -3.20
N ALA A 432 6.12 -9.70 -3.61
CA ALA A 432 5.07 -10.69 -3.81
C ALA A 432 4.34 -11.03 -2.51
N ASP A 433 5.08 -11.39 -1.44
CA ASP A 433 4.46 -11.70 -0.15
C ASP A 433 3.71 -10.50 0.44
N ALA A 434 4.19 -9.27 0.22
CA ALA A 434 3.45 -8.08 0.62
C ALA A 434 2.09 -7.96 -0.11
N TYR A 435 2.05 -8.24 -1.42
CA TYR A 435 0.80 -8.19 -2.18
C TYR A 435 -0.18 -9.30 -1.79
N ILE A 436 0.32 -10.54 -1.68
CA ILE A 436 -0.48 -11.73 -1.32
C ILE A 436 -1.15 -11.55 0.05
N ASN A 437 -0.43 -11.00 1.03
CA ASN A 437 -0.99 -10.73 2.35
C ASN A 437 -1.92 -9.51 2.41
N GLY A 438 -1.96 -8.68 1.36
CA GLY A 438 -2.73 -7.44 1.33
C GLY A 438 -2.04 -6.26 2.03
N ASP A 439 -0.73 -6.32 2.24
CA ASP A 439 0.04 -5.23 2.84
C ASP A 439 0.06 -3.96 1.94
N PHE A 440 -0.27 -4.09 0.65
CA PHE A 440 -0.51 -2.98 -0.27
C PHE A 440 -1.51 -3.34 -1.39
N SER A 441 -2.07 -2.31 -2.03
CA SER A 441 -2.96 -2.38 -3.20
C SER A 441 -2.64 -1.23 -4.19
N PHE A 442 -3.51 -0.98 -5.17
CA PHE A 442 -3.34 0.09 -6.17
C PHE A 442 -4.58 1.01 -6.25
N VAL A 443 -4.37 2.25 -6.72
CA VAL A 443 -5.49 3.15 -7.10
C VAL A 443 -6.18 2.63 -8.36
N ASP A 444 -5.38 2.30 -9.37
CA ASP A 444 -5.79 1.59 -10.58
C ASP A 444 -5.81 0.09 -10.29
N LYS A 445 -7.01 -0.50 -10.20
CA LYS A 445 -7.20 -1.93 -9.89
C LYS A 445 -6.97 -2.87 -11.08
N ASP A 446 -6.88 -2.37 -12.31
CA ASP A 446 -6.90 -3.20 -13.51
C ASP A 446 -5.56 -3.25 -14.22
N ALA A 447 -4.81 -2.16 -14.19
CA ALA A 447 -3.47 -2.08 -14.74
C ALA A 447 -2.40 -1.64 -13.72
N GLY A 448 -2.76 -1.29 -12.47
CA GLY A 448 -1.79 -0.81 -11.47
C GLY A 448 -0.61 -1.76 -11.22
N LEU A 449 -0.88 -3.07 -11.05
CA LEU A 449 0.14 -4.09 -10.81
C LEU A 449 0.98 -4.41 -12.07
N LEU A 450 0.31 -4.57 -13.22
CA LEU A 450 0.96 -4.69 -14.52
C LEU A 450 1.91 -3.51 -14.80
N ASN A 451 1.42 -2.28 -14.62
CA ASN A 451 2.16 -1.04 -14.83
C ASN A 451 3.33 -0.91 -13.85
N LEU A 452 3.19 -1.37 -12.60
CA LEU A 452 4.30 -1.47 -11.65
C LEU A 452 5.43 -2.30 -12.27
N PHE A 453 5.19 -3.57 -12.60
CA PHE A 453 6.22 -4.42 -13.19
C PHE A 453 6.83 -3.83 -14.47
N MET A 454 6.02 -3.21 -15.34
CA MET A 454 6.52 -2.52 -16.54
C MET A 454 7.49 -1.37 -16.20
N VAL A 455 7.20 -0.55 -15.19
CA VAL A 455 8.12 0.50 -14.70
C VAL A 455 9.39 -0.10 -14.10
N LEU A 456 9.28 -1.13 -13.26
CA LEU A 456 10.45 -1.75 -12.61
C LEU A 456 11.40 -2.39 -13.65
N ILE A 457 10.84 -3.08 -14.65
CA ILE A 457 11.59 -3.67 -15.77
C ILE A 457 12.28 -2.58 -16.63
N ALA A 458 11.55 -1.51 -17.00
CA ALA A 458 12.12 -0.42 -17.81
C ALA A 458 13.33 0.26 -17.14
N ASN A 459 13.33 0.35 -15.80
CA ASN A 459 14.43 0.88 -15.00
C ASN A 459 15.60 -0.09 -14.88
N ARG A 460 15.35 -1.39 -14.68
CA ARG A 460 16.41 -2.43 -14.76
C ARG A 460 17.18 -2.31 -16.07
N ASP A 461 16.45 -2.27 -17.18
CA ASP A 461 17.00 -2.29 -18.53
C ASP A 461 17.55 -0.92 -18.99
N ALA A 462 17.43 0.12 -18.16
CA ALA A 462 18.15 1.38 -18.31
C ALA A 462 19.48 1.35 -17.52
N ASN A 463 19.43 0.92 -16.26
CA ASN A 463 20.62 0.91 -15.39
C ASN A 463 21.70 -0.09 -15.85
N THR A 464 21.31 -1.19 -16.52
CA THR A 464 22.27 -2.13 -17.14
C THR A 464 23.10 -1.53 -18.27
N THR A 465 22.68 -0.41 -18.87
CA THR A 465 23.45 0.25 -19.93
C THR A 465 24.58 1.15 -19.40
N THR A 466 24.55 1.50 -18.11
CA THR A 466 25.42 2.51 -17.49
C THR A 466 26.49 1.91 -16.56
N ALA A 467 26.29 0.68 -16.06
CA ALA A 467 27.20 0.02 -15.13
C ALA A 467 28.31 -0.78 -15.84
N SER A 468 29.52 -0.79 -15.26
CA SER A 468 30.64 -1.58 -15.79
C SER A 468 30.41 -3.09 -15.59
N LYS A 469 31.03 -3.92 -16.44
CA LYS A 469 30.81 -5.37 -16.54
C LYS A 469 31.05 -6.18 -15.24
N LEU A 470 31.61 -5.58 -14.20
CA LEU A 470 32.01 -6.25 -12.95
C LEU A 470 30.82 -6.55 -12.02
N ASN A 471 29.76 -5.75 -12.06
CA ASN A 471 28.55 -5.93 -11.22
C ASN A 471 27.48 -6.84 -11.86
N ARG A 472 27.82 -7.66 -12.86
CA ARG A 472 26.92 -8.55 -13.61
C ARG A 472 26.38 -9.77 -12.83
N LYS A 473 26.34 -9.74 -11.50
CA LYS A 473 25.81 -10.82 -10.65
C LYS A 473 24.83 -10.26 -9.63
N LYS A 474 23.65 -10.89 -9.56
CA LYS A 474 22.51 -10.60 -8.68
C LYS A 474 21.54 -9.58 -9.29
N GLY A 475 20.26 -9.82 -9.03
CA GLY A 475 19.15 -9.09 -9.65
C GLY A 475 19.02 -7.65 -9.16
N TRP A 476 17.85 -7.07 -9.44
CA TRP A 476 17.56 -5.64 -9.24
C TRP A 476 17.74 -5.11 -7.81
N TRP A 477 17.86 -6.00 -6.83
CA TRP A 477 18.30 -5.73 -5.47
C TRP A 477 19.37 -6.72 -5.01
N THR A 478 20.30 -6.23 -4.20
CA THR A 478 21.08 -7.04 -3.27
C THR A 478 21.00 -6.36 -1.91
N PRO A 479 20.36 -6.96 -0.89
CA PRO A 479 20.28 -6.33 0.43
C PRO A 479 21.67 -6.10 1.03
N MET A 480 21.89 -4.89 1.56
CA MET A 480 23.20 -4.45 2.08
C MET A 480 23.56 -5.04 3.47
N PHE A 481 22.74 -5.98 3.99
CA PHE A 481 22.88 -6.51 5.35
C PHE A 481 22.84 -8.04 5.41
N PHE A 482 23.58 -8.59 6.38
CA PHE A 482 23.83 -10.03 6.59
C PHE A 482 22.57 -10.90 6.81
N THR A 483 21.40 -10.30 7.06
CA THR A 483 20.12 -11.01 7.21
C THR A 483 19.69 -11.73 5.94
N ALA A 484 20.10 -11.23 4.77
CA ALA A 484 19.85 -11.90 3.49
C ALA A 484 20.44 -13.32 3.44
N SER A 485 21.51 -13.62 4.18
CA SER A 485 22.16 -14.94 4.19
C SER A 485 21.21 -16.06 4.64
N PHE A 486 20.38 -15.83 5.66
CA PHE A 486 19.43 -16.83 6.16
C PHE A 486 18.20 -16.98 5.25
N ALA A 487 17.65 -15.87 4.73
CA ALA A 487 16.56 -15.92 3.77
C ALA A 487 16.98 -16.59 2.46
N SER A 488 18.16 -16.24 1.94
CA SER A 488 18.74 -16.86 0.73
C SER A 488 19.04 -18.33 0.95
N ALA A 489 19.58 -18.72 2.11
CA ALA A 489 19.80 -20.13 2.44
C ALA A 489 18.49 -20.93 2.50
N LYS A 490 17.43 -20.37 3.11
CA LYS A 490 16.08 -20.99 3.12
C LYS A 490 15.59 -21.23 1.68
N PHE A 491 15.55 -20.21 0.84
CA PHE A 491 15.07 -20.34 -0.54
C PHE A 491 15.98 -21.22 -1.40
N PHE A 492 17.30 -21.22 -1.18
CA PHE A 492 18.23 -22.11 -1.87
C PHE A 492 18.01 -23.59 -1.48
N ILE A 493 17.83 -23.90 -0.19
CA ILE A 493 17.49 -25.26 0.27
C ILE A 493 16.12 -25.69 -0.28
N GLN A 494 15.13 -24.80 -0.27
CA GLN A 494 13.81 -25.06 -0.86
C GLN A 494 13.89 -25.28 -2.39
N HIS A 495 14.71 -24.52 -3.11
CA HIS A 495 14.95 -24.70 -4.53
C HIS A 495 15.61 -26.06 -4.85
N VAL A 496 16.70 -26.41 -4.16
CA VAL A 496 17.39 -27.71 -4.34
C VAL A 496 16.46 -28.89 -4.01
N SER A 497 15.65 -28.80 -2.95
CA SER A 497 14.68 -29.85 -2.59
C SER A 497 13.50 -30.02 -3.56
N ARG A 498 13.33 -29.13 -4.54
CA ARG A 498 12.25 -29.18 -5.54
C ARG A 498 12.71 -29.67 -6.93
N GLN A 499 13.94 -30.16 -7.10
CA GLN A 499 14.46 -30.65 -8.40
C GLN A 499 13.60 -31.80 -9.00
N ASN A 500 13.38 -31.79 -10.33
CA ASN A 500 12.42 -32.64 -11.05
C ASN A 500 12.89 -34.09 -11.31
N THR A 501 13.47 -34.73 -10.29
CA THR A 501 13.61 -36.19 -10.21
C THR A 501 12.25 -36.88 -10.39
N LEU A 502 12.21 -38.13 -10.87
CA LEU A 502 10.98 -38.87 -11.19
C LEU A 502 9.85 -38.73 -10.13
N THR A 503 10.17 -38.97 -8.86
CA THR A 503 9.18 -38.90 -7.76
C THR A 503 8.81 -37.48 -7.35
N GLN A 504 9.69 -36.50 -7.56
CA GLN A 504 9.44 -35.11 -7.19
C GLN A 504 8.76 -34.31 -8.32
N ALA A 505 8.97 -34.68 -9.59
CA ALA A 505 8.28 -34.11 -10.74
C ALA A 505 6.76 -34.30 -10.64
N ARG A 506 6.27 -35.53 -10.37
CA ARG A 506 4.84 -35.80 -10.12
C ARG A 506 4.29 -34.97 -8.96
N ARG A 507 5.05 -34.83 -7.86
CA ARG A 507 4.66 -33.98 -6.71
C ARG A 507 4.63 -32.48 -7.04
N ASN A 508 5.50 -32.00 -7.93
CA ASN A 508 5.53 -30.61 -8.35
C ASN A 508 4.36 -30.27 -9.28
N ILE A 509 4.08 -31.14 -10.26
CA ILE A 509 2.92 -31.01 -11.18
C ILE A 509 1.61 -31.09 -10.40
N SER A 510 1.42 -32.14 -9.60
CA SER A 510 0.18 -32.38 -8.85
C SER A 510 -0.24 -31.17 -8.00
N ARG A 511 0.71 -30.51 -7.32
CA ARG A 511 0.48 -29.31 -6.50
C ARG A 511 -0.12 -28.10 -7.23
N HIS A 512 -0.02 -28.02 -8.55
CA HIS A 512 -0.63 -26.95 -9.34
C HIS A 512 -1.83 -27.44 -10.16
N TYR A 513 -1.69 -28.59 -10.83
CA TYR A 513 -2.69 -29.05 -11.79
C TYR A 513 -3.85 -29.83 -11.15
N ASP A 514 -3.65 -30.47 -9.99
CA ASP A 514 -4.72 -31.12 -9.22
C ASP A 514 -5.42 -30.17 -8.23
N LEU A 515 -5.29 -28.83 -8.39
CA LEU A 515 -5.90 -27.85 -7.47
C LEU A 515 -7.44 -27.89 -7.47
N SER A 516 -8.05 -27.83 -8.66
CA SER A 516 -9.49 -28.06 -8.92
C SER A 516 -9.75 -27.84 -10.41
N ASN A 517 -10.39 -28.80 -11.07
CA ASN A 517 -10.85 -28.62 -12.46
C ASN A 517 -11.90 -27.50 -12.57
N ASP A 518 -12.77 -27.35 -11.57
CA ASP A 518 -13.78 -26.30 -11.51
C ASP A 518 -13.14 -24.91 -11.40
N LEU A 519 -12.02 -24.76 -10.66
CA LEU A 519 -11.25 -23.51 -10.61
C LEU A 519 -10.72 -23.12 -12.00
N PHE A 520 -10.08 -24.06 -12.71
CA PHE A 520 -9.54 -23.80 -14.05
C PHE A 520 -10.66 -23.40 -15.02
N ALA A 521 -11.82 -24.05 -14.96
CA ALA A 521 -13.00 -23.73 -15.77
C ALA A 521 -13.62 -22.33 -15.49
N LEU A 522 -13.23 -21.65 -14.41
CA LEU A 522 -13.69 -20.28 -14.10
C LEU A 522 -12.85 -19.17 -14.74
N PHE A 523 -11.69 -19.49 -15.33
CA PHE A 523 -10.84 -18.47 -15.98
C PHE A 523 -10.28 -18.86 -17.35
N LEU A 524 -10.12 -20.16 -17.63
CA LEU A 524 -9.89 -20.66 -18.98
C LEU A 524 -11.17 -20.49 -19.83
N ASP A 525 -11.03 -20.66 -21.13
CA ASP A 525 -12.17 -20.85 -22.04
C ASP A 525 -12.66 -22.31 -22.00
N GLU A 526 -13.75 -22.60 -22.73
CA GLU A 526 -14.38 -23.92 -22.82
C GLU A 526 -13.43 -25.06 -23.25
N THR A 527 -12.32 -24.76 -23.93
CA THR A 527 -11.31 -25.79 -24.30
C THR A 527 -10.42 -26.24 -23.13
N MET A 528 -10.50 -25.60 -21.96
CA MET A 528 -9.61 -25.84 -20.81
C MET A 528 -8.12 -25.70 -21.17
N THR A 529 -7.78 -24.79 -22.10
CA THR A 529 -6.41 -24.67 -22.62
C THR A 529 -5.56 -23.70 -21.78
N TYR A 530 -4.88 -24.21 -20.76
CA TYR A 530 -3.91 -23.45 -19.96
C TYR A 530 -2.51 -23.39 -20.63
N SER A 531 -2.44 -22.69 -21.76
CA SER A 531 -1.20 -22.35 -22.49
C SER A 531 -1.45 -21.14 -23.40
N SER A 532 -0.41 -20.54 -24.00
CA SER A 532 -0.60 -19.39 -24.90
C SER A 532 -1.58 -19.69 -26.03
N ALA A 533 -2.57 -18.82 -26.21
CA ALA A 533 -3.40 -18.75 -27.42
C ALA A 533 -2.66 -18.04 -28.57
N VAL A 534 -3.28 -17.96 -29.76
CA VAL A 534 -2.78 -17.17 -30.91
C VAL A 534 -3.91 -16.28 -31.46
N PHE A 535 -3.88 -15.01 -31.06
CA PHE A 535 -4.86 -13.98 -31.41
C PHE A 535 -4.61 -13.38 -32.81
N LYS A 536 -5.66 -13.04 -33.54
CA LYS A 536 -5.65 -12.28 -34.80
C LYS A 536 -5.77 -10.76 -34.56
N THR A 537 -6.51 -10.38 -33.53
CA THR A 537 -6.73 -9.00 -33.05
C THR A 537 -6.78 -9.00 -31.52
N GLU A 538 -6.51 -7.87 -30.87
CA GLU A 538 -6.43 -7.82 -29.40
C GLU A 538 -7.78 -8.18 -28.74
N ASP A 539 -8.90 -7.64 -29.22
CA ASP A 539 -10.25 -7.88 -28.68
C ASP A 539 -10.92 -9.18 -29.18
N GLU A 540 -10.14 -10.15 -29.69
CA GLU A 540 -10.68 -11.43 -30.14
C GLU A 540 -10.98 -12.39 -28.97
N ASP A 541 -12.01 -13.23 -29.14
CA ASP A 541 -12.39 -14.21 -28.12
C ASP A 541 -11.29 -15.25 -27.85
N LEU A 542 -11.14 -15.63 -26.58
CA LEU A 542 -10.09 -16.54 -26.11
C LEU A 542 -10.23 -17.94 -26.70
N LYS A 543 -11.45 -18.47 -26.86
CA LYS A 543 -11.71 -19.81 -27.41
C LYS A 543 -11.30 -19.86 -28.88
N GLU A 544 -11.64 -18.84 -29.66
CA GLU A 544 -11.22 -18.73 -31.06
C GLU A 544 -9.70 -18.61 -31.20
N ALA A 545 -9.05 -17.84 -30.32
CA ALA A 545 -7.59 -17.73 -30.28
C ALA A 545 -6.91 -19.06 -29.86
N GLN A 546 -7.51 -19.86 -28.97
CA GLN A 546 -7.00 -21.18 -28.59
C GLN A 546 -7.23 -22.23 -29.68
N MET A 547 -8.42 -22.28 -30.29
CA MET A 547 -8.73 -23.17 -31.42
C MET A 547 -7.86 -22.90 -32.64
N ARG A 548 -7.46 -21.64 -32.86
CA ARG A 548 -6.44 -21.28 -33.84
C ARG A 548 -5.06 -21.84 -33.49
N LYS A 549 -4.62 -21.69 -32.23
CA LYS A 549 -3.35 -22.25 -31.76
C LYS A 549 -3.31 -23.78 -31.92
N ILE A 550 -4.39 -24.46 -31.55
CA ILE A 550 -4.60 -25.91 -31.76
C ILE A 550 -4.49 -26.25 -33.27
N SER A 551 -5.16 -25.50 -34.14
CA SER A 551 -5.11 -25.72 -35.60
C SER A 551 -3.69 -25.56 -36.17
N LEU A 552 -2.96 -24.54 -35.73
CA LEU A 552 -1.56 -24.30 -36.12
C LEU A 552 -0.62 -25.41 -35.64
N LEU A 553 -0.82 -25.94 -34.43
CA LEU A 553 -0.06 -27.10 -33.94
C LEU A 553 -0.32 -28.34 -34.81
N ILE A 554 -1.57 -28.63 -35.16
CA ILE A 554 -1.93 -29.78 -36.02
C ILE A 554 -1.29 -29.65 -37.41
N GLU A 555 -1.34 -28.46 -38.01
CA GLU A 555 -0.80 -28.19 -39.35
C GLU A 555 0.73 -28.26 -39.38
N LYS A 556 1.40 -27.70 -38.37
CA LYS A 556 2.86 -27.81 -38.21
C LYS A 556 3.30 -29.24 -37.89
N ALA A 557 2.47 -30.00 -37.18
CA ALA A 557 2.70 -31.42 -36.91
C ALA A 557 2.50 -32.31 -38.15
N ARG A 558 1.80 -31.86 -39.20
CA ARG A 558 1.58 -32.62 -40.45
C ARG A 558 1.08 -34.05 -40.17
N VAL A 559 0.06 -34.15 -39.32
CA VAL A 559 -0.60 -35.41 -38.94
C VAL A 559 -1.44 -35.93 -40.12
N SER A 560 -1.57 -37.26 -40.22
CA SER A 560 -2.50 -37.94 -41.13
C SER A 560 -3.02 -39.22 -40.45
N LYS A 561 -4.03 -39.85 -41.04
CA LYS A 561 -4.78 -40.98 -40.48
C LYS A 561 -3.91 -42.19 -40.10
N GLU A 562 -2.81 -42.39 -40.80
CA GLU A 562 -1.92 -43.55 -40.68
C GLU A 562 -0.99 -43.43 -39.45
N HIS A 563 -0.71 -42.20 -39.00
CA HIS A 563 0.29 -41.91 -37.99
C HIS A 563 -0.16 -42.29 -36.56
N GLU A 564 0.80 -42.67 -35.72
CA GLU A 564 0.63 -42.78 -34.27
C GLU A 564 1.27 -41.55 -33.60
N VAL A 565 0.45 -40.75 -32.91
CA VAL A 565 0.86 -39.48 -32.30
C VAL A 565 1.06 -39.64 -30.79
N LEU A 566 2.16 -39.10 -30.26
CA LEU A 566 2.40 -38.94 -28.83
C LEU A 566 2.21 -37.47 -28.42
N GLU A 567 1.43 -37.22 -27.37
CA GLU A 567 1.37 -35.93 -26.68
C GLU A 567 2.03 -36.03 -25.30
N ILE A 568 3.04 -35.20 -25.07
CA ILE A 568 3.75 -35.12 -23.79
C ILE A 568 3.24 -33.91 -23.02
N GLY A 569 2.33 -34.16 -22.07
CA GLY A 569 1.62 -33.15 -21.29
C GLY A 569 0.29 -32.71 -21.93
N PHE A 570 -0.67 -33.62 -22.09
CA PHE A 570 -1.94 -33.36 -22.83
C PHE A 570 -2.94 -32.41 -22.15
N GLY A 571 -2.64 -31.90 -20.96
CA GLY A 571 -3.55 -31.04 -20.21
C GLY A 571 -4.91 -31.69 -19.99
N TRP A 572 -5.98 -31.03 -20.43
CA TRP A 572 -7.35 -31.52 -20.35
C TRP A 572 -7.84 -32.26 -21.61
N GLY A 573 -6.94 -32.59 -22.55
CA GLY A 573 -7.17 -33.51 -23.67
C GLY A 573 -7.71 -32.90 -24.96
N THR A 574 -7.98 -31.59 -25.01
CA THR A 574 -8.62 -30.95 -26.18
C THR A 574 -7.79 -31.05 -27.45
N LEU A 575 -6.44 -30.96 -27.37
CA LEU A 575 -5.59 -31.13 -28.55
C LEU A 575 -5.69 -32.55 -29.13
N ALA A 576 -5.69 -33.58 -28.29
CA ALA A 576 -5.92 -34.96 -28.71
C ALA A 576 -7.26 -35.15 -29.44
N ILE A 577 -8.34 -34.59 -28.88
CA ILE A 577 -9.69 -34.65 -29.45
C ILE A 577 -9.72 -33.99 -30.84
N GLU A 578 -9.18 -32.78 -30.99
CA GLU A 578 -9.21 -32.05 -32.27
C GLU A 578 -8.24 -32.63 -33.31
N VAL A 579 -7.08 -33.18 -32.91
CA VAL A 579 -6.19 -33.91 -33.82
C VAL A 579 -6.92 -35.13 -34.40
N VAL A 580 -7.57 -35.93 -33.57
CA VAL A 580 -8.25 -37.17 -34.01
C VAL A 580 -9.51 -36.85 -34.80
N LYS A 581 -10.34 -35.87 -34.40
CA LYS A 581 -11.47 -35.38 -35.23
C LYS A 581 -11.03 -34.97 -36.64
N ARG A 582 -9.93 -34.23 -36.74
CA ARG A 582 -9.45 -33.66 -38.01
C ARG A 582 -8.72 -34.66 -38.92
N THR A 583 -8.21 -35.78 -38.38
CA THR A 583 -7.33 -36.69 -39.13
C THR A 583 -7.67 -38.17 -39.05
N GLY A 584 -8.39 -38.63 -38.02
CA GLY A 584 -8.63 -40.05 -37.75
C GLY A 584 -7.39 -40.86 -37.38
N CYS A 585 -6.32 -40.21 -36.91
CA CYS A 585 -5.08 -40.88 -36.49
C CYS A 585 -5.23 -41.60 -35.14
N ARG A 586 -4.24 -42.42 -34.76
CA ARG A 586 -4.14 -42.99 -33.41
C ARG A 586 -3.36 -42.05 -32.49
N TYR A 587 -3.80 -41.90 -31.26
CA TYR A 587 -3.26 -40.91 -30.32
C TYR A 587 -2.93 -41.53 -28.96
N THR A 588 -1.77 -41.21 -28.40
CA THR A 588 -1.41 -41.50 -27.01
C THR A 588 -0.98 -40.22 -26.31
N GLY A 589 -1.72 -39.80 -25.28
CA GLY A 589 -1.28 -38.70 -24.41
C GLY A 589 -0.71 -39.23 -23.09
N ILE A 590 0.35 -38.59 -22.58
CA ILE A 590 0.85 -38.82 -21.21
C ILE A 590 0.74 -37.55 -20.34
N THR A 591 0.39 -37.74 -19.05
CA THR A 591 0.39 -36.68 -18.02
C THR A 591 0.88 -37.23 -16.68
N LEU A 592 1.17 -36.33 -15.73
CA LEU A 592 1.48 -36.63 -14.32
C LEU A 592 0.37 -36.19 -13.34
N SER A 593 -0.72 -35.58 -13.83
CA SER A 593 -1.90 -35.17 -13.04
C SER A 593 -3.03 -36.20 -13.16
N GLU A 594 -3.59 -36.59 -12.02
CA GLU A 594 -4.69 -37.56 -11.96
C GLU A 594 -6.04 -36.92 -12.33
N GLU A 595 -6.24 -35.66 -11.94
CA GLU A 595 -7.48 -34.92 -12.29
C GLU A 595 -7.52 -34.48 -13.75
N GLN A 596 -6.38 -34.25 -14.40
CA GLN A 596 -6.29 -34.06 -15.86
C GLN A 596 -6.66 -35.32 -16.63
N LEU A 597 -6.10 -36.48 -16.26
CA LEU A 597 -6.42 -37.77 -16.89
C LEU A 597 -7.93 -38.03 -16.81
N LYS A 598 -8.48 -37.97 -15.60
CA LYS A 598 -9.90 -38.19 -15.31
C LYS A 598 -10.83 -37.22 -16.04
N TYR A 599 -10.44 -35.95 -16.22
CA TYR A 599 -11.21 -35.01 -17.03
C TYR A 599 -11.16 -35.35 -18.52
N ALA A 600 -9.95 -35.60 -19.04
CA ALA A 600 -9.70 -35.83 -20.46
C ALA A 600 -10.34 -37.14 -20.96
N GLU A 601 -10.30 -38.22 -20.17
CA GLU A 601 -10.99 -39.49 -20.47
C GLU A 601 -12.51 -39.30 -20.59
N ASN A 602 -13.11 -38.51 -19.70
CA ASN A 602 -14.54 -38.17 -19.80
C ASN A 602 -14.84 -37.36 -21.07
N LYS A 603 -14.02 -36.37 -21.42
CA LYS A 603 -14.20 -35.58 -22.65
C LYS A 603 -14.00 -36.40 -23.94
N VAL A 604 -13.06 -37.34 -23.95
CA VAL A 604 -12.86 -38.28 -25.06
C VAL A 604 -14.06 -39.23 -25.22
N LYS A 605 -14.66 -39.67 -24.10
CA LYS A 605 -15.87 -40.50 -24.08
C LYS A 605 -17.12 -39.72 -24.51
N GLU A 606 -17.28 -38.47 -24.07
CA GLU A 606 -18.31 -37.55 -24.56
C GLU A 606 -18.20 -37.31 -26.09
N ALA A 607 -16.97 -37.25 -26.61
CA ALA A 607 -16.70 -37.13 -28.04
C ALA A 607 -16.80 -38.46 -28.82
N GLY A 608 -16.92 -39.61 -28.14
CA GLY A 608 -16.98 -40.94 -28.76
C GLY A 608 -15.65 -41.45 -29.34
N LEU A 609 -14.50 -40.93 -28.88
CA LEU A 609 -13.17 -41.16 -29.48
C LEU A 609 -12.27 -42.15 -28.69
N GLN A 610 -12.81 -42.83 -27.68
CA GLN A 610 -12.07 -43.75 -26.80
C GLN A 610 -11.29 -44.86 -27.51
N ASP A 611 -11.72 -45.29 -28.70
CA ASP A 611 -11.04 -46.34 -29.48
C ASP A 611 -9.84 -45.82 -30.29
N SER A 612 -9.65 -44.49 -30.35
CA SER A 612 -8.57 -43.81 -31.09
C SER A 612 -7.63 -42.99 -30.22
N ILE A 613 -8.10 -42.55 -29.03
CA ILE A 613 -7.31 -41.77 -28.06
C ILE A 613 -7.10 -42.58 -26.78
N ARG A 614 -5.84 -42.84 -26.45
CA ARG A 614 -5.40 -43.46 -25.18
C ARG A 614 -4.69 -42.42 -24.31
N PHE A 615 -5.14 -42.23 -23.08
CA PHE A 615 -4.39 -41.43 -22.10
C PHE A 615 -3.70 -42.33 -21.06
N LEU A 616 -2.58 -41.87 -20.50
CA LEU A 616 -1.78 -42.59 -19.52
C LEU A 616 -1.25 -41.63 -18.44
N LEU A 617 -1.32 -42.06 -17.17
CA LEU A 617 -0.62 -41.41 -16.06
C LEU A 617 0.84 -41.93 -16.02
N ALA A 618 1.75 -41.26 -16.74
CA ALA A 618 3.11 -41.74 -16.97
C ALA A 618 4.12 -40.59 -17.14
N ASP A 619 5.34 -40.79 -16.62
CA ASP A 619 6.48 -39.92 -16.89
C ASP A 619 7.09 -40.25 -18.26
N TYR A 620 7.49 -39.24 -19.05
CA TYR A 620 8.06 -39.45 -20.38
C TYR A 620 9.34 -40.31 -20.37
N ARG A 621 10.10 -40.30 -19.25
CA ARG A 621 11.31 -41.12 -19.05
C ARG A 621 11.00 -42.62 -18.90
N GLN A 622 9.73 -42.97 -18.66
CA GLN A 622 9.24 -44.33 -18.45
C GLN A 622 8.48 -44.88 -19.67
N LEU A 623 8.45 -44.17 -20.81
CA LEU A 623 7.82 -44.64 -22.04
C LEU A 623 8.44 -45.96 -22.54
N PRO A 624 7.63 -46.95 -23.00
CA PRO A 624 8.14 -48.21 -23.52
C PRO A 624 8.99 -48.02 -24.78
N LYS A 625 10.28 -48.37 -24.70
CA LYS A 625 11.29 -48.18 -25.76
C LYS A 625 11.03 -48.96 -27.06
N ASN A 626 10.06 -49.86 -27.05
CA ASN A 626 9.61 -50.66 -28.20
C ASN A 626 8.43 -50.03 -28.95
N ILE A 627 7.77 -49.00 -28.39
CA ILE A 627 6.72 -48.24 -29.06
C ILE A 627 7.36 -47.05 -29.77
N LYS A 628 6.91 -46.76 -31.00
CA LYS A 628 7.39 -45.66 -31.82
C LYS A 628 6.22 -44.81 -32.28
N TYR A 629 6.41 -43.49 -32.29
CA TYR A 629 5.41 -42.51 -32.66
C TYR A 629 5.92 -41.69 -33.84
N ASP A 630 5.10 -41.51 -34.88
CA ASP A 630 5.47 -40.75 -36.06
C ASP A 630 5.50 -39.24 -35.81
N ARG A 631 4.72 -38.80 -34.83
CA ARG A 631 4.65 -37.41 -34.38
C ARG A 631 4.72 -37.34 -32.87
N ILE A 632 5.48 -36.37 -32.37
CA ILE A 632 5.48 -35.99 -30.95
C ILE A 632 5.03 -34.53 -30.86
N ILE A 633 4.05 -34.24 -30.02
CA ILE A 633 3.62 -32.87 -29.70
C ILE A 633 3.83 -32.64 -28.20
N SER A 634 4.31 -31.45 -27.82
CA SER A 634 4.36 -31.03 -26.43
C SER A 634 4.12 -29.52 -26.33
N CYS A 635 3.24 -29.12 -25.42
CA CYS A 635 2.84 -27.73 -25.24
C CYS A 635 3.12 -27.30 -23.79
N GLU A 636 4.12 -26.44 -23.61
CA GLU A 636 4.49 -25.77 -22.35
C GLU A 636 4.83 -26.73 -21.19
N MET A 637 5.36 -27.91 -21.55
CA MET A 637 5.88 -28.94 -20.62
C MET A 637 7.38 -28.78 -20.33
N LEU A 638 8.17 -28.25 -21.27
CA LEU A 638 9.65 -28.20 -21.18
C LEU A 638 10.14 -27.38 -19.96
N GLU A 639 9.34 -26.42 -19.55
CA GLU A 639 9.46 -25.59 -18.36
C GLU A 639 9.48 -26.41 -17.06
N ALA A 640 8.84 -27.58 -17.04
CA ALA A 640 8.82 -28.53 -15.92
C ALA A 640 9.92 -29.60 -15.98
N VAL A 641 10.70 -29.68 -17.07
CA VAL A 641 11.83 -30.63 -17.18
C VAL A 641 12.98 -30.22 -16.24
N GLY A 642 13.28 -28.92 -16.14
CA GLY A 642 14.45 -28.42 -15.40
C GLY A 642 15.72 -28.38 -16.26
N HIS A 643 16.77 -27.70 -15.78
CA HIS A 643 18.00 -27.51 -16.56
C HIS A 643 18.80 -28.81 -16.71
N GLU A 644 18.82 -29.64 -15.68
CA GLU A 644 19.68 -30.81 -15.52
C GLU A 644 19.21 -32.03 -16.33
N TYR A 645 17.93 -32.04 -16.73
CA TYR A 645 17.28 -33.19 -17.39
C TYR A 645 16.97 -32.94 -18.88
N MET A 646 17.44 -31.83 -19.45
CA MET A 646 17.05 -31.41 -20.80
C MET A 646 17.63 -32.34 -21.90
N GLU A 647 18.87 -32.79 -21.72
CA GLU A 647 19.48 -33.85 -22.54
C GLU A 647 18.68 -35.17 -22.46
N GLU A 648 18.21 -35.53 -21.26
CA GLU A 648 17.41 -36.74 -21.06
C GLU A 648 16.05 -36.62 -21.74
N PHE A 649 15.37 -35.47 -21.65
CA PHE A 649 14.13 -35.19 -22.38
C PHE A 649 14.30 -35.36 -23.90
N PHE A 650 15.32 -34.73 -24.48
CA PHE A 650 15.59 -34.89 -25.91
C PHE A 650 15.97 -36.31 -26.31
N GLY A 651 16.77 -36.99 -25.48
CA GLY A 651 17.09 -38.42 -25.68
C GLY A 651 15.87 -39.33 -25.60
N CYS A 652 14.90 -39.06 -24.71
CA CYS A 652 13.64 -39.79 -24.63
C CYS A 652 12.76 -39.51 -25.86
N CYS A 653 12.72 -38.28 -26.36
CA CYS A 653 11.96 -37.94 -27.57
C CYS A 653 12.53 -38.64 -28.82
N ASP A 654 13.85 -38.56 -29.05
CA ASP A 654 14.53 -39.29 -30.16
C ASP A 654 14.36 -40.82 -30.03
N ALA A 655 14.41 -41.35 -28.80
CA ALA A 655 14.13 -42.76 -28.52
C ALA A 655 12.66 -43.17 -28.74
N ALA A 656 11.69 -42.27 -28.59
CA ALA A 656 10.27 -42.52 -28.85
C ALA A 656 9.84 -42.25 -30.31
N LEU A 657 10.57 -41.41 -31.05
CA LEU A 657 10.22 -40.98 -32.39
C LEU A 657 10.49 -42.07 -33.45
N ALA A 658 9.58 -42.22 -34.41
CA ALA A 658 9.76 -43.09 -35.58
C ALA A 658 10.75 -42.49 -36.59
N LYS A 659 11.18 -43.30 -37.56
CA LYS A 659 12.04 -42.84 -38.66
C LYS A 659 11.25 -41.89 -39.58
N ASP A 660 11.88 -40.80 -40.02
CA ASP A 660 11.25 -39.69 -40.76
C ASP A 660 10.12 -38.99 -39.97
N GLY A 661 10.08 -39.20 -38.65
CA GLY A 661 9.15 -38.56 -37.72
C GLY A 661 9.49 -37.09 -37.43
N LEU A 662 8.51 -36.39 -36.85
CA LEU A 662 8.55 -34.95 -36.60
C LEU A 662 8.05 -34.60 -35.19
N ILE A 663 8.72 -33.66 -34.53
CA ILE A 663 8.35 -33.12 -33.20
C ILE A 663 7.87 -31.69 -33.35
N VAL A 664 6.77 -31.33 -32.70
CA VAL A 664 6.33 -29.94 -32.49
C VAL A 664 6.37 -29.63 -31.00
N MET A 665 7.07 -28.55 -30.62
CA MET A 665 7.18 -28.12 -29.21
C MET A 665 6.86 -26.63 -29.09
N GLN A 666 5.90 -26.29 -28.25
CA GLN A 666 5.67 -24.93 -27.76
C GLN A 666 6.24 -24.80 -26.35
N PHE A 667 7.01 -23.75 -26.04
CA PHE A 667 7.49 -23.46 -24.68
C PHE A 667 7.82 -21.98 -24.45
N ILE A 668 7.65 -21.52 -23.22
CA ILE A 668 8.08 -20.21 -22.72
C ILE A 668 9.61 -20.21 -22.59
N SER A 669 10.27 -19.22 -23.20
CA SER A 669 11.75 -19.10 -23.18
C SER A 669 12.23 -17.81 -22.53
N ILE A 670 13.34 -17.86 -21.81
CA ILE A 670 14.03 -16.68 -21.25
C ILE A 670 15.31 -16.35 -22.05
N PRO A 671 15.70 -15.07 -22.22
CA PRO A 671 16.84 -14.71 -23.06
C PRO A 671 18.16 -15.13 -22.44
N GLU A 672 19.09 -15.48 -23.32
CA GLU A 672 20.43 -15.99 -22.97
C GLU A 672 21.15 -15.14 -21.93
N GLU A 673 21.12 -13.81 -22.10
CA GLU A 673 21.78 -12.85 -21.21
C GLU A 673 21.25 -12.85 -19.77
N ARG A 674 20.04 -13.38 -19.55
CA ARG A 674 19.36 -13.54 -18.25
C ARG A 674 19.33 -14.99 -17.76
N TYR A 675 19.63 -15.97 -18.62
CA TYR A 675 19.33 -17.38 -18.35
C TYR A 675 20.05 -17.94 -17.12
N GLU A 676 21.38 -17.75 -17.02
CA GLU A 676 22.15 -18.25 -15.88
C GLU A 676 21.78 -17.60 -14.55
N GLU A 677 21.41 -16.31 -14.54
CA GLU A 677 20.93 -15.65 -13.33
C GLU A 677 19.55 -16.19 -12.91
N TYR A 678 18.61 -16.29 -13.86
CA TYR A 678 17.28 -16.83 -13.60
C TYR A 678 17.33 -18.30 -13.16
N ARG A 679 18.23 -19.11 -13.73
CA ARG A 679 18.42 -20.50 -13.33
C ARG A 679 18.84 -20.61 -11.86
N GLN A 680 19.80 -19.77 -11.44
CA GLN A 680 20.43 -19.82 -10.11
C GLN A 680 19.62 -19.09 -9.01
N SER A 681 18.54 -18.38 -9.34
CA SER A 681 17.66 -17.68 -8.40
C SER A 681 16.35 -18.45 -8.15
N SER A 682 15.76 -18.30 -6.95
CA SER A 682 14.34 -18.60 -6.73
C SER A 682 13.55 -17.30 -6.84
N ASP A 683 12.43 -17.33 -7.55
CA ASP A 683 11.57 -16.17 -7.83
C ASP A 683 10.12 -16.48 -7.44
N PHE A 684 9.22 -15.50 -7.64
CA PHE A 684 7.81 -15.67 -7.32
C PHE A 684 7.18 -16.90 -8.00
N ILE A 685 7.52 -17.17 -9.26
CA ILE A 685 6.97 -18.30 -10.02
C ILE A 685 7.38 -19.63 -9.37
N LYS A 686 8.67 -19.82 -9.06
CA LYS A 686 9.19 -21.06 -8.45
C LYS A 686 8.76 -21.27 -6.99
N GLU A 687 8.42 -20.20 -6.27
CA GLU A 687 7.97 -20.30 -4.88
C GLU A 687 6.45 -20.52 -4.73
N TYR A 688 5.64 -19.83 -5.53
CA TYR A 688 4.18 -19.75 -5.32
C TYR A 688 3.32 -20.47 -6.38
N ILE A 689 3.79 -20.62 -7.62
CA ILE A 689 2.97 -21.08 -8.75
C ILE A 689 3.42 -22.42 -9.30
N PHE A 690 4.67 -22.52 -9.77
CA PHE A 690 5.24 -23.71 -10.40
C PHE A 690 6.53 -24.17 -9.69
N PRO A 691 6.43 -24.88 -8.55
CA PRO A 691 7.58 -25.43 -7.83
C PRO A 691 8.50 -26.25 -8.73
N GLY A 692 9.78 -25.88 -8.80
CA GLY A 692 10.78 -26.58 -9.60
C GLY A 692 10.81 -26.23 -11.10
N ALA A 693 9.99 -25.29 -11.58
CA ALA A 693 10.02 -24.86 -12.97
C ALA A 693 11.32 -24.10 -13.35
N CYS A 694 11.76 -24.26 -14.60
CA CYS A 694 12.94 -23.61 -15.15
C CYS A 694 12.74 -23.29 -16.64
N LEU A 695 12.36 -22.05 -16.94
CA LEU A 695 12.30 -21.52 -18.31
C LEU A 695 13.67 -21.66 -19.00
N PRO A 696 13.78 -22.39 -20.12
CA PRO A 696 15.03 -22.52 -20.85
C PRO A 696 15.35 -21.29 -21.70
N SER A 697 16.62 -21.11 -22.08
CA SER A 697 16.97 -20.31 -23.27
C SER A 697 16.97 -21.19 -24.52
N LEU A 698 16.76 -20.61 -25.72
CA LEU A 698 16.85 -21.40 -26.96
C LEU A 698 18.24 -22.01 -27.15
N THR A 699 19.31 -21.36 -26.70
CA THR A 699 20.67 -21.91 -26.70
C THR A 699 20.73 -23.18 -25.84
N ARG A 700 20.11 -23.19 -24.65
CA ARG A 700 20.02 -24.39 -23.81
C ARG A 700 19.25 -25.52 -24.51
N VAL A 701 18.08 -25.21 -25.10
CA VAL A 701 17.25 -26.21 -25.79
C VAL A 701 17.99 -26.83 -26.98
N THR A 702 18.57 -25.99 -27.85
CA THR A 702 19.29 -26.44 -29.05
C THR A 702 20.58 -27.19 -28.72
N THR A 703 21.32 -26.80 -27.68
CA THR A 703 22.50 -27.55 -27.23
C THR A 703 22.14 -28.88 -26.59
N ALA A 704 21.09 -28.94 -25.76
CA ALA A 704 20.60 -30.20 -25.17
C ALA A 704 20.15 -31.21 -26.23
N MET A 705 19.40 -30.73 -27.23
CA MET A 705 18.97 -31.49 -28.40
C MET A 705 20.17 -32.05 -29.18
N ALA A 706 21.13 -31.19 -29.56
CA ALA A 706 22.31 -31.58 -30.33
C ALA A 706 23.27 -32.52 -29.55
N ALA A 707 23.26 -32.48 -28.22
CA ALA A 707 24.12 -33.31 -27.38
C ALA A 707 23.66 -34.78 -27.25
N LYS A 708 22.42 -35.11 -27.61
CA LYS A 708 21.85 -36.47 -27.46
C LYS A 708 21.13 -37.05 -28.68
N THR A 709 20.77 -36.24 -29.67
CA THR A 709 19.85 -36.64 -30.74
C THR A 709 20.44 -36.40 -32.13
N ARG A 710 19.74 -36.83 -33.17
CA ARG A 710 20.01 -36.42 -34.57
C ARG A 710 18.91 -35.53 -35.15
N LEU A 711 18.16 -34.87 -34.27
CA LEU A 711 17.06 -34.00 -34.62
C LEU A 711 17.57 -32.73 -35.31
N CYS A 712 17.01 -32.44 -36.48
CA CYS A 712 17.28 -31.24 -37.26
C CYS A 712 16.20 -30.20 -36.96
N LEU A 713 16.60 -28.95 -36.73
CA LEU A 713 15.69 -27.83 -36.48
C LEU A 713 15.15 -27.29 -37.82
N GLU A 714 13.88 -27.54 -38.10
CA GLU A 714 13.20 -27.16 -39.34
C GLU A 714 12.67 -25.71 -39.29
N HIS A 715 12.14 -25.29 -38.13
CA HIS A 715 11.42 -24.03 -38.00
C HIS A 715 11.42 -23.51 -36.56
N VAL A 716 11.45 -22.18 -36.42
CA VAL A 716 11.32 -21.44 -35.17
C VAL A 716 10.32 -20.30 -35.39
N GLU A 717 9.27 -20.26 -34.57
CA GLU A 717 8.32 -19.14 -34.52
C GLU A 717 8.20 -18.59 -33.10
N ASN A 718 7.75 -17.34 -32.96
CA ASN A 718 7.71 -16.60 -31.71
C ASN A 718 6.34 -15.92 -31.50
N VAL A 719 5.55 -16.42 -30.55
CA VAL A 719 4.14 -16.01 -30.34
C VAL A 719 3.90 -15.25 -29.02
N GLY A 720 4.93 -14.75 -28.33
CA GLY A 720 4.80 -14.32 -26.93
C GLY A 720 3.93 -13.10 -26.63
N LEU A 721 3.69 -12.22 -27.60
CA LEU A 721 2.72 -11.12 -27.44
C LEU A 721 1.27 -11.65 -27.34
N HIS A 722 0.99 -12.82 -27.93
CA HIS A 722 -0.29 -13.50 -27.73
C HIS A 722 -0.42 -14.08 -26.32
N TYR A 723 0.69 -14.42 -25.64
CA TYR A 723 0.68 -14.84 -24.24
C TYR A 723 0.34 -13.66 -23.30
N PHE A 724 0.84 -12.44 -23.59
CA PHE A 724 0.36 -11.24 -22.87
C PHE A 724 -1.17 -11.14 -22.93
N GLN A 725 -1.76 -11.26 -24.12
CA GLN A 725 -3.22 -11.16 -24.27
C GLN A 725 -3.95 -12.34 -23.61
N THR A 726 -3.43 -13.56 -23.74
CA THR A 726 -3.93 -14.77 -23.05
C THR A 726 -4.06 -14.54 -21.54
N LEU A 727 -3.01 -14.01 -20.91
CA LEU A 727 -2.97 -13.73 -19.47
C LEU A 727 -3.91 -12.60 -19.04
N ARG A 728 -4.15 -11.62 -19.91
CA ARG A 728 -5.15 -10.56 -19.64
C ARG A 728 -6.58 -11.09 -19.75
N CYS A 729 -6.86 -12.00 -20.68
CA CYS A 729 -8.14 -12.73 -20.73
C CYS A 729 -8.33 -13.59 -19.46
N TRP A 730 -7.33 -14.39 -19.07
CA TRP A 730 -7.39 -15.19 -17.84
C TRP A 730 -7.59 -14.34 -16.59
N ARG A 731 -6.83 -13.24 -16.41
CA ARG A 731 -7.02 -12.30 -15.27
C ARG A 731 -8.43 -11.73 -15.24
N LYS A 732 -8.96 -11.30 -16.39
CA LYS A 732 -10.34 -10.77 -16.50
C LYS A 732 -11.34 -11.82 -16.04
N ASN A 733 -11.34 -13.00 -16.67
CA ASN A 733 -12.28 -14.07 -16.38
C ASN A 733 -12.20 -14.52 -14.91
N PHE A 734 -10.97 -14.64 -14.36
CA PHE A 734 -10.74 -15.02 -12.96
C PHE A 734 -11.34 -14.02 -11.96
N LEU A 735 -11.15 -12.72 -12.19
CA LEU A 735 -11.69 -11.68 -11.31
C LEU A 735 -13.21 -11.51 -11.47
N GLU A 736 -13.74 -11.59 -12.70
CA GLU A 736 -15.20 -11.61 -12.95
C GLU A 736 -15.90 -12.81 -12.29
N ASN A 737 -15.17 -13.92 -12.07
CA ASN A 737 -15.66 -15.11 -11.38
C ASN A 737 -15.21 -15.22 -9.90
N GLN A 738 -14.62 -14.18 -9.29
CA GLN A 738 -14.06 -14.21 -7.93
C GLN A 738 -15.03 -14.79 -6.89
N SER A 739 -16.33 -14.43 -6.94
CA SER A 739 -17.34 -14.95 -6.00
C SER A 739 -17.56 -16.47 -6.12
N LYS A 740 -17.41 -17.04 -7.32
CA LYS A 740 -17.49 -18.49 -7.54
C LYS A 740 -16.21 -19.18 -7.04
N ILE A 741 -15.04 -18.56 -7.24
CA ILE A 741 -13.74 -19.05 -6.74
C ILE A 741 -13.76 -19.12 -5.20
N LEU A 742 -14.31 -18.11 -4.52
CA LEU A 742 -14.54 -18.13 -3.07
C LEU A 742 -15.52 -19.25 -2.66
N ALA A 743 -16.58 -19.49 -3.43
CA ALA A 743 -17.56 -20.56 -3.16
C ALA A 743 -16.97 -21.99 -3.31
N LEU A 744 -15.92 -22.16 -4.12
CA LEU A 744 -15.13 -23.41 -4.19
C LEU A 744 -14.20 -23.62 -2.97
N GLY A 745 -14.17 -22.69 -2.00
CA GLY A 745 -13.36 -22.80 -0.79
C GLY A 745 -11.97 -22.17 -0.87
N PHE A 746 -11.61 -21.54 -1.99
CA PHE A 746 -10.41 -20.71 -2.08
C PHE A 746 -10.58 -19.40 -1.31
N ASN A 747 -9.48 -18.71 -1.01
CA ASN A 747 -9.49 -17.51 -0.17
C ASN A 747 -8.81 -16.30 -0.83
N GLU A 748 -8.99 -15.14 -0.23
CA GLU A 748 -8.45 -13.85 -0.68
C GLU A 748 -6.92 -13.81 -0.90
N LYS A 749 -6.13 -14.62 -0.18
CA LYS A 749 -4.68 -14.74 -0.45
C LYS A 749 -4.41 -15.55 -1.71
N PHE A 750 -5.20 -16.59 -1.97
CA PHE A 750 -5.12 -17.38 -3.20
C PHE A 750 -5.45 -16.50 -4.42
N ILE A 751 -6.55 -15.73 -4.34
CA ILE A 751 -6.96 -14.78 -5.40
C ILE A 751 -5.84 -13.79 -5.74
N ARG A 752 -5.27 -13.10 -4.74
CA ARG A 752 -4.13 -12.17 -4.96
C ARG A 752 -2.85 -12.86 -5.42
N THR A 753 -2.64 -14.14 -5.10
CA THR A 753 -1.51 -14.92 -5.62
C THR A 753 -1.66 -15.15 -7.13
N TRP A 754 -2.86 -15.50 -7.59
CA TRP A 754 -3.15 -15.71 -9.01
C TRP A 754 -3.21 -14.39 -9.80
N GLU A 755 -3.76 -13.33 -9.23
CA GLU A 755 -3.73 -11.99 -9.83
C GLU A 755 -2.28 -11.50 -10.04
N TYR A 756 -1.43 -11.67 -9.03
CA TYR A 756 0.01 -11.36 -9.13
C TYR A 756 0.70 -12.22 -10.19
N TYR A 757 0.37 -13.51 -10.29
CA TYR A 757 0.89 -14.38 -11.35
C TYR A 757 0.52 -13.90 -12.75
N PHE A 758 -0.74 -13.56 -12.99
CA PHE A 758 -1.18 -13.10 -14.30
C PHE A 758 -0.46 -11.80 -14.70
N ASP A 759 -0.43 -10.79 -13.84
CA ASP A 759 0.18 -9.50 -14.17
C ASP A 759 1.72 -9.51 -14.18
N TYR A 760 2.37 -10.32 -13.34
CA TYR A 760 3.82 -10.55 -13.38
C TYR A 760 4.24 -11.18 -14.72
N SER A 761 3.52 -12.22 -15.13
CA SER A 761 3.79 -12.94 -16.38
C SER A 761 3.45 -12.07 -17.60
N ALA A 762 2.32 -11.35 -17.56
CA ALA A 762 1.90 -10.42 -18.61
C ALA A 762 2.94 -9.30 -18.80
N ALA A 763 3.46 -8.72 -17.72
CA ALA A 763 4.57 -7.77 -17.79
C ALA A 763 5.83 -8.39 -18.40
N GLY A 764 6.17 -9.63 -18.03
CA GLY A 764 7.31 -10.38 -18.55
C GLY A 764 7.32 -10.51 -20.08
N PHE A 765 6.16 -10.86 -20.66
CA PHE A 765 5.96 -10.90 -22.11
C PHE A 765 5.91 -9.50 -22.75
N LYS A 766 5.06 -8.60 -22.26
CA LYS A 766 4.80 -7.27 -22.87
C LYS A 766 6.01 -6.33 -22.88
N THR A 767 6.87 -6.43 -21.87
CA THR A 767 8.12 -5.64 -21.81
C THR A 767 9.25 -6.21 -22.65
N TYR A 768 9.05 -7.38 -23.28
CA TYR A 768 10.13 -8.15 -23.87
C TYR A 768 11.23 -8.46 -22.83
N ALA A 769 10.88 -8.72 -21.55
CA ALA A 769 11.84 -9.19 -20.54
C ALA A 769 12.19 -10.67 -20.72
N TRP A 770 11.31 -11.41 -21.41
CA TRP A 770 11.50 -12.78 -21.87
C TRP A 770 11.68 -12.78 -23.40
N ARG A 771 12.88 -12.40 -23.89
CA ARG A 771 13.27 -12.38 -25.33
C ARG A 771 13.87 -13.66 -25.89
N LEU A 772 13.94 -13.67 -27.23
CA LEU A 772 14.91 -14.40 -28.03
C LEU A 772 15.63 -13.38 -28.95
N SER A 773 16.93 -13.56 -29.13
CA SER A 773 17.68 -12.94 -30.23
C SER A 773 17.83 -13.97 -31.35
N GLY A 774 17.15 -13.77 -32.48
CA GLY A 774 17.28 -14.64 -33.65
C GLY A 774 18.63 -14.43 -34.36
N CYS A 775 19.29 -15.52 -34.75
CA CYS A 775 20.53 -15.48 -35.52
C CYS A 775 20.42 -16.42 -36.72
N PHE A 776 20.21 -15.86 -37.92
CA PHE A 776 20.19 -16.60 -39.18
C PHE A 776 21.57 -16.56 -39.83
N TYR A 777 22.21 -17.72 -39.98
CA TYR A 777 23.31 -17.90 -40.93
C TYR A 777 23.31 -19.30 -41.53
N THR A 778 22.95 -19.39 -42.81
CA THR A 778 23.47 -20.40 -43.74
C THR A 778 24.08 -19.68 -44.94
N PRO A 779 25.35 -19.93 -45.30
CA PRO A 779 26.03 -19.14 -46.31
C PRO A 779 25.66 -19.58 -47.74
N ARG A 780 24.82 -18.80 -48.43
CA ARG A 780 24.71 -18.78 -49.90
C ARG A 780 24.05 -17.48 -50.39
N GLN A 781 24.54 -16.95 -51.51
CA GLN A 781 24.02 -15.74 -52.14
C GLN A 781 22.79 -16.06 -53.01
N CYS A 782 21.69 -15.34 -52.79
CA CYS A 782 20.78 -14.83 -53.82
C CYS A 782 20.09 -13.58 -53.26
N GLY A 783 19.72 -12.63 -54.13
CA GLY A 783 19.37 -11.26 -53.73
C GLY A 783 17.87 -10.94 -53.70
N CYS A 784 17.59 -9.67 -53.37
CA CYS A 784 16.30 -8.96 -53.54
C CYS A 784 15.11 -9.57 -52.77
N THR A 785 14.72 -9.04 -51.61
CA THR A 785 14.10 -7.71 -51.48
C THR A 785 14.00 -7.29 -50.00
N GLY A 786 13.77 -6.00 -49.72
CA GLY A 786 13.72 -5.47 -48.35
C GLY A 786 12.32 -5.51 -47.72
N GLN A 787 12.25 -5.95 -46.46
CA GLN A 787 11.12 -5.69 -45.55
C GLN A 787 11.64 -5.21 -44.18
N PRO A 788 10.86 -4.42 -43.41
CA PRO A 788 11.32 -3.89 -42.12
C PRO A 788 11.49 -4.97 -41.05
N ILE A 789 12.60 -4.91 -40.30
CA ILE A 789 12.89 -5.86 -39.21
C ILE A 789 12.00 -5.54 -37.99
N GLN A 790 10.91 -6.30 -37.83
CA GLN A 790 10.12 -6.30 -36.59
C GLN A 790 10.85 -7.03 -35.45
N ARG A 791 10.55 -6.64 -34.21
CA ARG A 791 11.21 -7.13 -32.98
C ARG A 791 10.18 -7.92 -32.15
N THR A 792 10.47 -9.19 -31.82
CA THR A 792 9.50 -10.13 -31.20
C THR A 792 10.06 -10.89 -29.99
N SER A 793 9.19 -11.38 -29.10
CA SER A 793 9.51 -12.10 -27.83
C SER A 793 8.23 -12.69 -27.21
N CYS A 794 8.30 -13.64 -26.27
CA CYS A 794 8.59 -15.05 -26.55
C CYS A 794 7.43 -15.96 -26.13
N SER A 795 6.99 -16.83 -27.02
CA SER A 795 6.73 -18.24 -26.71
C SER A 795 7.20 -18.98 -27.95
N ILE A 796 8.13 -19.91 -27.81
CA ILE A 796 8.87 -20.48 -28.94
C ILE A 796 8.15 -21.73 -29.42
N LEU A 797 7.84 -21.76 -30.71
CA LEU A 797 7.32 -22.93 -31.39
C LEU A 797 8.41 -23.52 -32.29
N LEU A 798 8.99 -24.65 -31.86
CA LEU A 798 10.00 -25.40 -32.62
C LEU A 798 9.36 -26.54 -33.39
N ILE A 799 9.83 -26.76 -34.62
CA ILE A 799 9.58 -27.98 -35.39
C ILE A 799 10.92 -28.70 -35.60
N LEU A 800 10.98 -29.98 -35.23
CA LEU A 800 12.17 -30.82 -35.40
C LEU A 800 11.87 -32.04 -36.28
N SER A 801 12.82 -32.49 -37.08
CA SER A 801 12.72 -33.71 -37.90
C SER A 801 13.87 -34.68 -37.63
N THR A 802 13.66 -35.99 -37.84
CA THR A 802 14.80 -36.91 -38.00
C THR A 802 15.42 -36.69 -39.38
N GLN A 803 16.76 -36.59 -39.44
CA GLN A 803 17.49 -36.31 -40.67
C GLN A 803 17.15 -37.28 -41.83
N ARG A 804 16.60 -36.74 -42.93
CA ARG A 804 16.48 -37.47 -44.22
C ARG A 804 17.86 -37.91 -44.69
N GLY A 805 17.98 -39.16 -45.13
CA GLY A 805 19.23 -39.73 -45.60
C GLY A 805 19.72 -39.16 -46.94
N GLN A 806 20.43 -38.03 -46.91
CA GLN A 806 21.25 -37.55 -48.03
C GLN A 806 22.69 -37.28 -47.58
N THR A 807 23.63 -38.01 -48.19
CA THR A 807 25.05 -37.95 -47.87
C THR A 807 25.70 -36.70 -48.46
N VAL A 808 25.98 -35.71 -47.62
CA VAL A 808 26.77 -34.52 -48.02
C VAL A 808 28.09 -34.51 -47.26
N LYS A 809 29.20 -34.59 -48.00
CA LYS A 809 30.56 -34.43 -47.47
C LYS A 809 30.89 -32.95 -47.29
N SER A 810 31.86 -32.68 -46.41
CA SER A 810 32.58 -31.40 -46.26
C SER A 810 31.82 -30.25 -45.60
N ILE A 811 32.27 -29.87 -44.40
CA ILE A 811 32.84 -28.54 -44.08
C ILE A 811 33.66 -28.70 -42.79
N TRP A 812 34.98 -28.47 -42.90
CA TRP A 812 35.94 -28.50 -41.78
C TRP A 812 36.89 -27.30 -41.93
N PHE A 813 36.32 -26.10 -41.97
CA PHE A 813 37.08 -24.88 -42.32
C PHE A 813 36.41 -23.60 -41.80
N PHE A 814 36.48 -23.34 -40.48
CA PHE A 814 36.37 -22.00 -39.86
C PHE A 814 36.64 -22.06 -38.34
N LEU A 815 37.81 -22.56 -37.94
CA LEU A 815 38.22 -22.68 -36.51
C LEU A 815 39.66 -22.24 -36.23
N LEU A 816 40.26 -21.46 -37.13
CA LEU A 816 41.52 -20.73 -36.93
C LEU A 816 41.25 -19.22 -37.13
N LEU A 817 42.02 -18.37 -36.41
CA LEU A 817 41.93 -16.89 -36.35
C LEU A 817 40.91 -16.27 -35.37
N TYR A 818 41.04 -16.54 -34.05
CA TYR A 818 40.99 -15.45 -33.05
C TYR A 818 41.61 -15.79 -31.68
N ASN A 819 42.84 -16.32 -31.66
CA ASN A 819 43.51 -16.60 -30.38
C ASN A 819 45.05 -16.56 -30.46
N LEU A 820 45.62 -15.38 -30.72
CA LEU A 820 47.07 -15.11 -30.60
C LEU A 820 47.37 -13.60 -30.64
N TYR A 821 47.26 -12.89 -29.51
CA TYR A 821 48.15 -11.77 -29.17
C TYR A 821 48.15 -11.52 -27.66
N VAL A 822 49.30 -11.74 -27.02
CA VAL A 822 49.42 -11.84 -25.55
C VAL A 822 50.59 -11.00 -25.03
N ILE A 823 50.24 -10.02 -24.18
CA ILE A 823 51.01 -9.45 -23.06
C ILE A 823 52.51 -9.12 -23.29
N LYS A 824 52.81 -7.83 -23.47
CA LYS A 824 53.91 -7.00 -22.87
C LYS A 824 53.83 -5.59 -23.50
N SER A 825 54.31 -4.49 -22.90
CA SER A 825 55.31 -4.33 -21.82
C SER A 825 54.87 -3.33 -20.72
N PHE A 826 55.82 -2.89 -19.89
CA PHE A 826 55.61 -2.30 -18.55
C PHE A 826 56.47 -1.04 -18.34
N VAL A 827 55.91 -0.01 -17.66
CA VAL A 827 56.61 0.98 -16.79
C VAL A 827 57.55 2.08 -17.36
N SER A 828 57.47 3.26 -16.70
CA SER A 828 58.47 4.35 -16.53
C SER A 828 58.46 5.59 -17.45
N GLN A 829 58.09 6.75 -16.86
CA GLN A 829 58.74 8.09 -16.86
C GLN A 829 57.69 9.19 -16.54
N ASN A 830 57.96 10.31 -15.83
CA ASN A 830 58.94 10.59 -14.75
C ASN A 830 58.42 11.79 -13.87
N LEU A 831 59.15 12.22 -12.82
CA LEU A 831 58.66 13.08 -11.71
C LEU A 831 59.08 14.58 -11.72
N ARG A 832 58.49 15.35 -10.76
CA ARG A 832 58.82 16.75 -10.25
C ARG A 832 58.08 17.90 -10.97
N GLY A 833 57.65 19.04 -10.38
CA GLY A 833 57.61 19.64 -9.02
C GLY A 833 57.09 21.11 -9.11
N ILE A 834 56.90 21.97 -8.08
CA ILE A 834 56.88 21.91 -6.59
C ILE A 834 56.26 23.25 -6.01
N ASN A 835 55.65 23.20 -4.80
CA ASN A 835 55.26 24.25 -3.79
C ASN A 835 55.07 25.76 -4.13
N PHE A 836 54.03 26.40 -3.53
CA PHE A 836 54.12 27.31 -2.35
C PHE A 836 52.72 27.70 -1.76
N ALA A 837 52.68 28.35 -0.58
CA ALA A 837 51.51 28.82 0.21
C ALA A 837 51.97 29.96 1.19
N PRO A 838 51.26 30.46 2.25
CA PRO A 838 49.83 30.34 2.68
C PRO A 838 49.18 31.67 3.24
N ALA A 839 47.97 31.56 3.82
CA ALA A 839 47.41 32.27 5.02
C ALA A 839 47.00 33.78 5.04
N TYR A 840 45.89 34.05 5.77
CA TYR A 840 45.70 35.17 6.75
C TYR A 840 44.57 34.82 7.76
N LEU A 841 44.33 35.62 8.82
CA LEU A 841 43.74 35.22 10.12
C LEU A 841 42.98 36.39 10.84
N ILE A 842 42.47 36.17 12.08
CA ILE A 842 41.91 37.11 13.11
C ILE A 842 40.37 37.34 13.01
N GLU A 843 39.46 37.13 13.99
CA GLU A 843 39.38 36.81 15.46
C GLU A 843 39.43 38.02 16.47
N ILE A 844 38.84 38.07 17.69
CA ILE A 844 37.96 37.20 18.51
C ILE A 844 37.11 38.06 19.51
N CYS A 845 36.00 37.58 20.11
CA CYS A 845 35.48 38.12 21.40
C CYS A 845 34.54 37.16 22.19
N ARG A 846 34.33 37.37 23.52
CA ARG A 846 33.67 36.42 24.47
C ARG A 846 32.93 37.09 25.67
N PHE A 847 32.19 36.25 26.44
CA PHE A 847 31.84 36.34 27.90
C PHE A 847 30.61 37.17 28.35
N ASN A 848 29.93 36.93 29.50
CA ASN A 848 29.66 35.71 30.33
C ASN A 848 28.64 36.00 31.49
N THR A 849 28.04 34.96 32.12
CA THR A 849 27.52 34.86 33.53
C THR A 849 26.43 35.84 34.07
N LEU A 850 25.50 35.52 35.00
CA LEU A 850 24.80 34.27 35.48
C LEU A 850 23.68 34.67 36.50
N PHE A 851 22.71 33.78 36.83
CA PHE A 851 21.63 33.89 37.88
C PHE A 851 20.47 34.88 37.57
N PHE A 852 19.22 34.84 38.10
CA PHE A 852 18.26 33.84 38.70
C PHE A 852 16.81 34.43 38.59
N SER A 853 15.67 34.03 39.19
CA SER A 853 15.18 32.95 40.10
C SER A 853 13.69 32.62 39.77
N LEU A 854 13.15 31.47 40.21
CA LEU A 854 11.97 30.74 39.66
C LEU A 854 10.66 31.50 39.27
N LYS A 855 10.04 31.01 38.17
CA LYS A 855 8.60 30.90 37.82
C LYS A 855 8.49 30.22 36.44
N ILE A 856 7.38 29.56 36.11
CA ILE A 856 7.18 28.81 34.85
C ILE A 856 6.06 29.44 34.03
N SER A 857 6.32 29.75 32.76
CA SER A 857 5.33 30.19 31.77
C SER A 857 5.59 29.50 30.43
N VAL A 858 4.53 29.22 29.66
CA VAL A 858 4.60 28.55 28.36
C VAL A 858 4.51 29.60 27.27
N CYS A 859 5.65 29.88 26.62
CA CYS A 859 5.73 30.87 25.55
C CYS A 859 5.71 30.19 24.18
N PHE A 860 4.75 30.56 23.33
CA PHE A 860 4.78 30.25 21.91
C PHE A 860 5.51 31.38 21.18
N MET A 861 6.57 31.04 20.43
CA MET A 861 7.18 31.99 19.50
C MET A 861 6.35 32.07 18.22
N ILE A 862 6.28 33.28 17.66
CA ILE A 862 5.75 33.61 16.33
C ILE A 862 6.47 32.77 15.25
#